data_AF-A0A101WSP0-F1
#
_entry.id   AF-A0A101WSP0-F1
#
_cell.length_a   1.000
_cell.length_b   1.000
_cell.length_c   1.000
_cell.angle_alpha   90.00
_cell.angle_beta   90.00
_cell.angle_gamma   90.00
#
_symmetry.space_group_name_H-M   'P 1'
#
loop_
_entity.id
_entity.type
_entity.pdbx_description
1 polymer ?
#
loop_
_entity_poly.entity_id
_entity_poly.type
_entity_poly.pdbx_seq_one_letter_code
_entity_poly.pdbx_strand_id
1 'polypeptide(L)'
;MHKVSVLRVVSSVIVMLLSFINANVQPALAETAQSQSFVPLTASNVTPLLSNSEVIKTRDIEPDKQLDITVALKFRNKDDLKERINKARNEGVLGRVMSDRDLEDRFLPEVNSHNKVVDFLTTSGLKVTKTYQGRMAIQVSGTAQEIEKAFNISISYYSENGNEFFANSTQPQLPEEIAGLVECVAGLNNLHMKPASSWQDAATSMTTNSTTSYTPQQIQKAYNLTTAYTNNINGQGVNLAVATYNSFKQSDISYFLNHFGISGTKSIQVIPVDGTPTYDEGGSGETTMDIECALSSAPGAQLMVYDGADSTMTTGIDLFTKIVDDGLANVVSYSWGLEERYWDTSQITAMNNLFAAGAAKGITFLVASGDNGSYEISYPATDPYVTSVGGTTLNLNSSTGLISTEGGWSGSGGGSSTLFSQPTWQHTVLPSSSGKRLFPDVSLDSNPKTGYSIYFGGNWYTYGGTSAAAPEWAAIFTLVDQSRANNGLTPIGLANSALYSLTGQSVFHDITSGSNGYYKATAGYDMVTGLGSVDAWKLVKALSNFTSGAVPASVKDLGVNSPSANELDLTWSAVSEATSYKVYRSSSATGNYTLVGTSTRASYSDLNLTASTTYYYKVSAVNINGEGSQSSAVKGVTATQVTGVALNKISTLINIGGCEALVATISPTNATNKNLTWDSSDPAIVTVDSSGSIIGLKAGKSIITVTTEEGSKTATCTVEVSANTNALPAQQNISLDKEWRITFNQAVDETTLQDNILMWRIDTATQTKIKVDITPVIDPTSSKIVIVKHISSFIAGASYELSVNVGVKNLSGSLLSGSSSLSFITATQ
;
A
#
# COMPACT_ATOMS: atom_id res chain seq x y z
N MET A 1 -76.88 -3.76 -38.01
CA MET A 1 -76.82 -2.47 -37.27
C MET A 1 -75.73 -1.64 -37.95
N HIS A 2 -76.02 -0.45 -38.52
CA HIS A 2 -75.75 0.86 -37.88
C HIS A 2 -74.33 0.95 -37.25
N LYS A 3 -73.45 1.92 -37.55
CA LYS A 3 -73.55 3.13 -38.40
C LYS A 3 -72.13 3.75 -38.60
N VAL A 4 -71.95 4.55 -39.67
CA VAL A 4 -71.00 5.69 -39.81
C VAL A 4 -69.47 5.43 -40.00
N SER A 5 -69.05 5.84 -41.20
CA SER A 5 -67.72 6.24 -41.73
C SER A 5 -66.90 7.23 -40.86
N VAL A 6 -65.57 7.33 -41.00
CA VAL A 6 -64.78 8.33 -41.81
C VAL A 6 -63.29 8.14 -41.37
N LEU A 7 -62.19 8.09 -42.17
CA LEU A 7 -61.62 9.06 -43.13
C LEU A 7 -60.40 8.49 -43.92
N ARG A 8 -60.31 8.70 -45.26
CA ARG A 8 -59.12 8.83 -46.18
C ARG A 8 -57.95 7.78 -46.15
N VAL A 9 -57.24 7.43 -47.24
CA VAL A 9 -57.37 7.67 -48.71
C VAL A 9 -56.61 6.57 -49.49
N VAL A 10 -57.31 5.94 -50.46
CA VAL A 10 -56.89 5.49 -51.81
C VAL A 10 -55.37 5.31 -52.07
N SER A 11 -54.85 4.08 -52.16
CA SER A 11 -54.74 3.30 -53.42
C SER A 11 -54.04 4.02 -54.59
N SER A 12 -52.72 4.16 -54.53
CA SER A 12 -51.84 4.43 -55.67
C SER A 12 -50.42 3.93 -55.36
N VAL A 13 -49.59 3.69 -56.39
CA VAL A 13 -48.19 3.20 -56.29
C VAL A 13 -48.01 1.71 -55.92
N ILE A 14 -48.48 0.79 -56.77
CA ILE A 14 -48.03 -0.63 -56.77
C ILE A 14 -47.48 -1.11 -58.14
N VAL A 15 -47.61 -0.34 -59.23
CA VAL A 15 -47.23 -0.80 -60.60
C VAL A 15 -46.34 0.22 -61.34
N MET A 16 -45.34 0.81 -60.66
CA MET A 16 -44.37 1.69 -61.33
C MET A 16 -42.99 1.77 -60.65
N LEU A 17 -42.40 0.61 -60.33
CA LEU A 17 -41.03 0.50 -59.80
C LEU A 17 -40.28 -0.75 -60.31
N LEU A 18 -40.66 -1.23 -61.50
CA LEU A 18 -40.11 -2.41 -62.18
C LEU A 18 -39.58 -2.09 -63.59
N SER A 19 -38.83 -1.00 -63.76
CA SER A 19 -38.05 -0.74 -64.99
C SER A 19 -37.13 0.49 -64.89
N PHE A 20 -36.10 0.43 -64.04
CA PHE A 20 -34.88 1.26 -64.20
C PHE A 20 -33.64 0.47 -63.79
N ILE A 21 -33.27 -0.49 -64.64
CA ILE A 21 -31.92 -1.05 -64.66
C ILE A 21 -31.10 -0.16 -65.62
N ASN A 22 -30.18 0.63 -65.09
CA ASN A 22 -28.96 0.96 -65.83
C ASN A 22 -27.86 1.50 -64.91
N ALA A 23 -26.71 0.84 -64.99
CA ALA A 23 -25.36 1.32 -64.70
C ALA A 23 -25.21 2.46 -63.67
N ASN A 24 -25.07 2.07 -62.40
CA ASN A 24 -23.96 2.58 -61.60
C ASN A 24 -23.28 1.40 -60.92
N VAL A 25 -22.09 1.05 -61.42
CA VAL A 25 -21.15 0.23 -60.67
C VAL A 25 -20.72 1.08 -59.48
N GLN A 26 -21.35 0.88 -58.32
CA GLN A 26 -20.64 1.23 -57.10
C GLN A 26 -19.34 0.41 -57.13
N PRO A 27 -18.16 1.03 -56.93
CA PRO A 27 -17.02 0.23 -56.57
C PRO A 27 -17.45 -0.56 -55.34
N ALA A 28 -17.22 -1.88 -55.36
CA ALA A 28 -17.22 -2.61 -54.11
C ALA A 28 -16.28 -1.83 -53.19
N LEU A 29 -16.80 -1.23 -52.13
CA LEU A 29 -15.99 -0.89 -50.99
C LEU A 29 -15.50 -2.25 -50.51
N ALA A 30 -14.31 -2.62 -50.98
CA ALA A 30 -13.48 -3.58 -50.30
C ALA A 30 -13.39 -3.01 -48.90
N GLU A 31 -14.16 -3.60 -47.99
CA GLU A 31 -14.03 -3.41 -46.57
C GLU A 31 -12.57 -3.71 -46.31
N THR A 32 -11.79 -2.64 -46.10
CA THR A 32 -10.35 -2.77 -45.93
C THR A 32 -10.18 -3.57 -44.66
N ALA A 33 -9.91 -4.86 -44.83
CA ALA A 33 -9.65 -5.79 -43.75
C ALA A 33 -8.49 -5.19 -42.95
N GLN A 34 -8.86 -4.47 -41.89
CA GLN A 34 -7.95 -3.74 -41.06
C GLN A 34 -7.10 -4.82 -40.41
N SER A 35 -5.85 -4.97 -40.85
CA SER A 35 -5.03 -6.12 -40.48
C SER A 35 -4.94 -6.17 -38.96
N GLN A 36 -5.61 -7.15 -38.36
CA GLN A 36 -5.74 -7.22 -36.91
C GLN A 36 -4.33 -7.36 -36.35
N SER A 37 -3.88 -6.35 -35.61
CA SER A 37 -2.55 -6.29 -35.03
C SER A 37 -2.45 -7.35 -33.94
N PHE A 38 -1.51 -8.29 -34.09
CA PHE A 38 -1.21 -9.29 -33.05
C PHE A 38 -0.02 -8.80 -32.22
N VAL A 39 -0.17 -8.83 -30.91
CA VAL A 39 0.87 -8.46 -29.94
C VAL A 39 1.10 -9.61 -28.96
N PRO A 40 2.33 -9.84 -28.48
CA PRO A 40 2.60 -10.82 -27.44
C PRO A 40 1.83 -10.51 -26.15
N LEU A 41 1.44 -11.56 -25.43
CA LEU A 41 0.93 -11.48 -24.06
C LEU A 41 1.93 -10.72 -23.18
N THR A 42 1.47 -9.96 -22.17
CA THR A 42 2.40 -9.13 -21.37
C THR A 42 3.24 -9.96 -20.39
N ALA A 43 2.66 -11.00 -19.77
CA ALA A 43 3.37 -11.90 -18.86
C ALA A 43 3.98 -13.07 -19.63
N SER A 44 5.19 -13.50 -19.25
CA SER A 44 5.83 -14.68 -19.88
C SER A 44 4.96 -15.92 -19.64
N ASN A 45 4.59 -16.56 -20.74
CA ASN A 45 3.80 -17.80 -20.79
C ASN A 45 4.59 -18.87 -21.57
N VAL A 46 5.91 -18.85 -21.39
CA VAL A 46 6.87 -19.87 -21.81
C VAL A 46 7.52 -20.37 -20.52
N THR A 47 7.51 -21.69 -20.28
CA THR A 47 8.11 -22.23 -19.05
C THR A 47 9.62 -21.90 -18.99
N PRO A 48 10.14 -21.36 -17.87
CA PRO A 48 11.56 -21.03 -17.73
C PRO A 48 12.47 -22.25 -17.92
N LEU A 49 11.91 -23.45 -17.75
CA LEU A 49 12.54 -24.74 -17.99
C LEU A 49 13.27 -24.82 -19.34
N LEU A 50 12.69 -24.26 -20.41
CA LEU A 50 13.31 -24.29 -21.75
C LEU A 50 14.64 -23.54 -21.86
N SER A 51 15.02 -22.75 -20.85
CA SER A 51 16.34 -22.07 -20.78
C SER A 51 17.44 -22.89 -20.10
N ASN A 52 17.12 -24.07 -19.56
CA ASN A 52 18.09 -24.98 -18.94
C ASN A 52 18.83 -25.81 -20.01
N SER A 53 20.16 -25.93 -19.92
CA SER A 53 21.01 -26.65 -20.90
C SER A 53 20.78 -28.17 -20.96
N GLU A 54 20.13 -28.75 -19.96
CA GLU A 54 19.75 -30.17 -19.94
C GLU A 54 18.46 -30.47 -20.71
N VAL A 55 17.73 -29.43 -21.14
CA VAL A 55 16.44 -29.57 -21.83
C VAL A 55 16.65 -29.66 -23.34
N ILE A 56 16.23 -30.78 -23.93
CA ILE A 56 16.46 -31.09 -25.35
C ILE A 56 15.11 -31.12 -26.08
N LYS A 57 14.93 -30.29 -27.12
CA LYS A 57 13.78 -30.42 -28.04
C LYS A 57 13.90 -31.73 -28.81
N THR A 58 12.89 -32.60 -28.70
CA THR A 58 12.89 -33.93 -29.33
C THR A 58 12.23 -33.90 -30.72
N ARG A 59 11.05 -33.26 -30.84
CA ARG A 59 10.24 -33.19 -32.07
C ARG A 59 9.10 -32.16 -31.93
N ASP A 60 8.46 -31.80 -33.04
CA ASP A 60 7.24 -30.98 -33.00
C ASP A 60 6.03 -31.82 -32.53
N ILE A 61 4.99 -31.17 -32.02
CA ILE A 61 3.75 -31.85 -31.59
C ILE A 61 2.93 -32.35 -32.80
N GLU A 62 2.12 -33.40 -32.61
CA GLU A 62 1.24 -33.90 -33.66
C GLU A 62 0.13 -32.86 -33.98
N PRO A 63 -0.02 -32.37 -35.22
CA PRO A 63 -0.91 -31.25 -35.54
C PRO A 63 -2.39 -31.46 -35.19
N ASP A 64 -2.87 -32.71 -35.24
CA ASP A 64 -4.24 -33.13 -34.98
C ASP A 64 -4.50 -33.56 -33.53
N LYS A 65 -3.47 -33.58 -32.66
CA LYS A 65 -3.60 -33.88 -31.24
C LYS A 65 -4.53 -32.89 -30.57
N GLN A 66 -5.59 -33.37 -29.93
CA GLN A 66 -6.46 -32.54 -29.10
C GLN A 66 -5.71 -32.09 -27.85
N LEU A 67 -5.85 -30.80 -27.53
CA LEU A 67 -5.39 -30.18 -26.30
C LEU A 67 -6.54 -29.40 -25.68
N ASP A 68 -6.74 -29.56 -24.38
CA ASP A 68 -7.60 -28.71 -23.58
C ASP A 68 -6.72 -27.63 -22.93
N ILE A 69 -7.12 -26.36 -23.09
CA ILE A 69 -6.36 -25.19 -22.64
C ILE A 69 -7.28 -24.22 -21.91
N THR A 70 -6.70 -23.46 -20.99
CA THR A 70 -7.44 -22.53 -20.13
C THR A 70 -6.91 -21.12 -20.27
N VAL A 71 -7.76 -20.23 -20.76
CA VAL A 71 -7.46 -18.81 -20.94
C VAL A 71 -7.91 -18.07 -19.68
N ALA A 72 -6.97 -17.84 -18.77
CA ALA A 72 -7.22 -17.07 -17.55
C ALA A 72 -7.27 -15.57 -17.87
N LEU A 73 -8.34 -14.91 -17.43
CA LEU A 73 -8.60 -13.50 -17.70
C LEU A 73 -8.02 -12.59 -16.62
N LYS A 74 -7.58 -11.41 -17.05
CA LYS A 74 -6.90 -10.43 -16.21
C LYS A 74 -7.86 -9.75 -15.24
N PHE A 75 -7.54 -9.83 -13.95
CA PHE A 75 -8.27 -9.09 -12.93
C PHE A 75 -8.03 -7.58 -13.09
N ARG A 76 -9.12 -6.81 -13.08
CA ARG A 76 -9.09 -5.35 -13.02
C ARG A 76 -8.55 -4.92 -11.66
N ASN A 77 -7.77 -3.84 -11.62
CA ASN A 77 -7.29 -3.23 -10.37
C ASN A 77 -6.65 -4.22 -9.38
N LYS A 78 -5.94 -5.26 -9.85
CA LYS A 78 -5.45 -6.35 -8.99
C LYS A 78 -4.56 -5.88 -7.83
N ASP A 79 -3.87 -4.75 -7.98
CA ASP A 79 -3.07 -4.16 -6.91
C ASP A 79 -3.94 -3.49 -5.81
N ASP A 80 -5.09 -2.88 -6.14
CA ASP A 80 -6.07 -2.38 -5.14
C ASP A 80 -6.78 -3.54 -4.43
N LEU A 81 -6.98 -4.69 -5.07
CA LEU A 81 -7.45 -5.92 -4.40
C LEU A 81 -6.42 -6.38 -3.35
N LYS A 82 -5.14 -6.47 -3.73
CA LYS A 82 -4.05 -6.87 -2.84
C LYS A 82 -3.84 -5.86 -1.70
N GLU A 83 -3.88 -4.56 -1.99
CA GLU A 83 -3.83 -3.50 -0.99
C GLU A 83 -5.01 -3.59 -0.01
N ARG A 84 -6.23 -3.87 -0.48
CA ARG A 84 -7.41 -4.05 0.40
C ARG A 84 -7.30 -5.26 1.30
N ILE A 85 -6.83 -6.40 0.81
CA ILE A 85 -6.61 -7.59 1.64
C ILE A 85 -5.57 -7.27 2.72
N ASN A 86 -4.42 -6.71 2.32
CA ASN A 86 -3.36 -6.33 3.25
C ASN A 86 -3.83 -5.30 4.29
N LYS A 87 -4.53 -4.25 3.83
CA LYS A 87 -5.12 -3.24 4.70
C LYS A 87 -6.12 -3.85 5.68
N ALA A 88 -7.01 -4.73 5.22
CA ALA A 88 -8.00 -5.39 6.08
C ALA A 88 -7.33 -6.25 7.16
N ARG A 89 -6.30 -7.05 6.81
CA ARG A 89 -5.54 -7.83 7.80
C ARG A 89 -4.77 -6.97 8.78
N ASN A 90 -4.16 -5.89 8.30
CA ASN A 90 -3.52 -4.89 9.13
C ASN A 90 -4.53 -4.20 10.08
N GLU A 91 -5.71 -3.79 9.61
CA GLU A 91 -6.81 -3.23 10.43
C GLU A 91 -7.51 -4.28 11.32
N GLY A 92 -7.06 -5.53 11.28
CA GLY A 92 -7.52 -6.61 12.13
C GLY A 92 -8.83 -7.30 11.70
N VAL A 93 -9.29 -7.02 10.48
CA VAL A 93 -10.45 -7.66 9.85
C VAL A 93 -10.09 -9.07 9.40
N LEU A 94 -10.83 -10.06 9.90
CA LEU A 94 -10.60 -11.50 9.67
C LEU A 94 -11.72 -12.11 8.82
N GLY A 95 -11.39 -13.19 8.11
CA GLY A 95 -12.30 -13.84 7.18
C GLY A 95 -12.51 -13.01 5.92
N ARG A 96 -13.76 -12.94 5.47
CA ARG A 96 -14.17 -12.22 4.26
C ARG A 96 -13.87 -10.73 4.36
N VAL A 97 -13.18 -10.20 3.35
CA VAL A 97 -12.79 -8.78 3.22
C VAL A 97 -13.83 -7.97 2.46
N MET A 98 -14.55 -8.59 1.52
CA MET A 98 -15.55 -7.91 0.68
C MET A 98 -16.69 -8.85 0.24
N SER A 99 -17.81 -8.29 -0.22
CA SER A 99 -18.89 -9.12 -0.80
C SER A 99 -18.47 -9.71 -2.15
N ASP A 100 -19.13 -10.80 -2.59
CA ASP A 100 -18.85 -11.37 -3.91
C ASP A 100 -19.16 -10.37 -5.03
N ARG A 101 -20.20 -9.54 -4.83
CA ARG A 101 -20.53 -8.44 -5.74
C ARG A 101 -19.44 -7.38 -5.78
N ASP A 102 -18.89 -6.96 -4.64
CA ASP A 102 -17.77 -5.99 -4.62
C ASP A 102 -16.53 -6.55 -5.31
N LEU A 103 -16.27 -7.84 -5.15
CA LEU A 103 -15.18 -8.53 -5.84
C LEU A 103 -15.42 -8.52 -7.35
N GLU A 104 -16.63 -8.91 -7.77
CA GLU A 104 -17.07 -9.00 -9.16
C GLU A 104 -17.08 -7.64 -9.88
N ASP A 105 -17.79 -6.65 -9.33
CA ASP A 105 -18.03 -5.33 -9.91
C ASP A 105 -16.75 -4.51 -10.06
N ARG A 106 -15.72 -4.78 -9.25
CA ARG A 106 -14.50 -3.96 -9.16
C ARG A 106 -13.21 -4.61 -9.63
N PHE A 107 -13.09 -5.93 -9.49
CA PHE A 107 -11.82 -6.65 -9.68
C PHE A 107 -11.91 -7.80 -10.67
N LEU A 108 -13.02 -8.55 -10.71
CA LEU A 108 -13.15 -9.62 -11.70
C LEU A 108 -13.38 -9.05 -13.12
N PRO A 109 -13.12 -9.82 -14.17
CA PRO A 109 -13.30 -9.39 -15.56
C PRO A 109 -14.72 -8.92 -15.87
N GLU A 110 -14.84 -7.88 -16.70
CA GLU A 110 -16.12 -7.37 -17.17
C GLU A 110 -16.76 -8.31 -18.20
N VAL A 111 -18.09 -8.37 -18.22
CA VAL A 111 -18.87 -9.21 -19.16
C VAL A 111 -18.49 -8.93 -20.61
N ASN A 112 -18.33 -7.66 -21.00
CA ASN A 112 -17.96 -7.29 -22.36
C ASN A 112 -16.52 -7.76 -22.72
N SER A 113 -15.59 -7.62 -21.78
CA SER A 113 -14.19 -8.07 -21.94
C SER A 113 -14.09 -9.58 -22.05
N HIS A 114 -14.82 -10.31 -21.21
CA HIS A 114 -14.95 -11.77 -21.28
C HIS A 114 -15.51 -12.21 -22.64
N ASN A 115 -16.60 -11.60 -23.09
CA ASN A 115 -17.24 -11.97 -24.36
C ASN A 115 -16.34 -11.73 -25.57
N LYS A 116 -15.56 -10.63 -25.61
CA LYS A 116 -14.55 -10.43 -26.66
C LYS A 116 -13.53 -11.57 -26.77
N VAL A 117 -13.10 -12.13 -25.62
CA VAL A 117 -12.16 -13.26 -25.62
C VAL A 117 -12.86 -14.55 -26.06
N VAL A 118 -14.10 -14.80 -25.61
CA VAL A 118 -14.94 -15.91 -26.11
C VAL A 118 -15.13 -15.85 -27.63
N ASP A 119 -15.44 -14.67 -28.17
CA ASP A 119 -15.64 -14.44 -29.60
C ASP A 119 -14.37 -14.72 -30.39
N PHE A 120 -13.21 -14.23 -29.92
CA PHE A 120 -11.90 -14.52 -30.53
C PHE A 120 -11.57 -16.01 -30.53
N LEU A 121 -11.75 -16.71 -29.41
CA LEU A 121 -11.43 -18.14 -29.31
C LEU A 121 -12.32 -18.96 -30.27
N THR A 122 -13.61 -18.64 -30.30
CA THR A 122 -14.60 -19.30 -31.17
C THR A 122 -14.33 -19.02 -32.65
N THR A 123 -14.03 -17.77 -33.03
CA THR A 123 -13.72 -17.39 -34.42
C THR A 123 -12.36 -17.90 -34.90
N SER A 124 -11.44 -18.19 -33.98
CA SER A 124 -10.17 -18.87 -34.27
C SER A 124 -10.32 -20.37 -34.54
N GLY A 125 -11.51 -20.94 -34.30
CA GLY A 125 -11.84 -22.34 -34.51
C GLY A 125 -11.84 -23.20 -33.24
N LEU A 126 -11.49 -22.62 -32.09
CA LEU A 126 -11.46 -23.33 -30.80
C LEU A 126 -12.87 -23.48 -30.23
N LYS A 127 -13.13 -24.62 -29.58
CA LYS A 127 -14.41 -24.92 -28.96
C LYS A 127 -14.40 -24.51 -27.49
N VAL A 128 -15.18 -23.50 -27.11
CA VAL A 128 -15.41 -23.19 -25.69
C VAL A 128 -16.15 -24.34 -25.01
N THR A 129 -15.54 -24.90 -23.96
CA THR A 129 -16.08 -26.02 -23.18
C THR A 129 -16.74 -25.55 -21.88
N LYS A 130 -16.24 -24.46 -21.27
CA LYS A 130 -16.72 -23.98 -19.96
C LYS A 130 -16.40 -22.49 -19.74
N THR A 131 -17.28 -21.81 -19.01
CA THR A 131 -17.08 -20.46 -18.46
C THR A 131 -17.53 -20.43 -17.00
N TYR A 132 -16.98 -19.49 -16.23
CA TYR A 132 -17.22 -19.35 -14.79
C TYR A 132 -18.05 -18.11 -14.47
N GLN A 133 -18.79 -18.09 -13.35
CA GLN A 133 -19.68 -16.97 -13.00
C GLN A 133 -18.91 -15.66 -12.79
N GLY A 134 -17.81 -15.74 -12.05
CA GLY A 134 -16.83 -14.67 -11.85
C GLY A 134 -15.96 -14.37 -13.07
N ARG A 135 -16.17 -15.06 -14.20
CA ARG A 135 -15.48 -14.82 -15.50
C ARG A 135 -13.95 -14.85 -15.42
N MET A 136 -13.39 -15.55 -14.43
CA MET A 136 -11.95 -15.56 -14.16
C MET A 136 -11.15 -16.37 -15.19
N ALA A 137 -11.78 -17.35 -15.84
CA ALA A 137 -11.17 -18.16 -16.89
C ALA A 137 -12.22 -18.61 -17.93
N ILE A 138 -11.72 -19.03 -19.10
CA ILE A 138 -12.48 -19.68 -20.17
C ILE A 138 -11.71 -20.95 -20.55
N GLN A 139 -12.36 -22.11 -20.48
CA GLN A 139 -11.79 -23.36 -20.97
C GLN A 139 -12.16 -23.56 -22.43
N VAL A 140 -11.19 -23.97 -23.24
CA VAL A 140 -11.40 -24.31 -24.65
C VAL A 140 -10.64 -25.56 -25.05
N SER A 141 -11.16 -26.23 -26.07
CA SER A 141 -10.61 -27.45 -26.65
C SER A 141 -10.35 -27.26 -28.15
N GLY A 142 -9.28 -27.83 -28.67
CA GLY A 142 -8.94 -27.78 -30.09
C GLY A 142 -7.73 -28.64 -30.46
N THR A 143 -7.46 -28.77 -31.75
CA THR A 143 -6.22 -29.40 -32.22
C THR A 143 -5.00 -28.52 -31.91
N ALA A 144 -3.83 -29.13 -31.76
CA ALA A 144 -2.57 -28.41 -31.63
C ALA A 144 -2.35 -27.40 -32.76
N GLN A 145 -2.69 -27.74 -34.01
CA GLN A 145 -2.62 -26.83 -35.15
C GLN A 145 -3.57 -25.62 -35.03
N GLU A 146 -4.79 -25.81 -34.54
CA GLU A 146 -5.74 -24.70 -34.31
C GLU A 146 -5.23 -23.76 -33.21
N ILE A 147 -4.63 -24.31 -32.15
CA ILE A 147 -4.05 -23.57 -31.02
C ILE A 147 -2.77 -22.81 -31.46
N GLU A 148 -1.84 -23.48 -32.14
CA GLU A 148 -0.63 -22.84 -32.70
C GLU A 148 -0.99 -21.67 -33.62
N LYS A 149 -2.02 -21.85 -34.47
CA LYS A 149 -2.54 -20.80 -35.35
C LYS A 149 -3.24 -19.67 -34.59
N ALA A 150 -4.09 -19.98 -33.61
CA ALA A 150 -4.84 -18.99 -32.84
C ALA A 150 -3.91 -18.04 -32.06
N PHE A 151 -2.87 -18.59 -31.45
CA PHE A 151 -1.95 -17.83 -30.59
C PHE A 151 -0.60 -17.48 -31.28
N ASN A 152 -0.41 -17.82 -32.55
CA ASN A 152 0.84 -17.62 -33.30
C ASN A 152 2.10 -18.14 -32.57
N ILE A 153 2.05 -19.40 -32.16
CA ILE A 153 3.11 -20.11 -31.43
C ILE A 153 3.53 -21.40 -32.14
N SER A 154 4.58 -22.03 -31.64
CA SER A 154 4.91 -23.42 -31.98
C SER A 154 5.16 -24.23 -30.72
N ILE A 155 4.50 -25.38 -30.63
CA ILE A 155 4.56 -26.34 -29.53
C ILE A 155 5.45 -27.51 -29.96
N SER A 156 6.30 -27.96 -29.06
CA SER A 156 7.22 -29.06 -29.32
C SER A 156 7.37 -29.93 -28.09
N TYR A 157 7.71 -31.20 -28.30
CA TYR A 157 8.16 -32.07 -27.22
C TYR A 157 9.61 -31.75 -26.87
N TYR A 158 9.90 -31.84 -25.58
CA TYR A 158 11.17 -31.61 -24.92
C TYR A 158 11.41 -32.72 -23.92
N SER A 159 12.67 -33.00 -23.60
CA SER A 159 13.02 -33.86 -22.47
C SER A 159 13.92 -33.16 -21.46
N GLU A 160 13.58 -33.23 -20.17
CA GLU A 160 14.47 -32.93 -19.05
C GLU A 160 14.72 -34.22 -18.25
N ASN A 161 15.98 -34.58 -18.05
CA ASN A 161 16.37 -35.72 -17.20
C ASN A 161 15.64 -37.04 -17.52
N GLY A 162 15.31 -37.26 -18.80
CA GLY A 162 14.62 -38.45 -19.31
C GLY A 162 13.09 -38.39 -19.27
N ASN A 163 12.49 -37.36 -18.66
CA ASN A 163 11.05 -37.14 -18.69
C ASN A 163 10.69 -36.32 -19.95
N GLU A 164 9.68 -36.75 -20.72
CA GLU A 164 9.20 -36.00 -21.90
C GLU A 164 7.97 -35.16 -21.54
N PHE A 165 7.95 -33.91 -22.00
CA PHE A 165 6.84 -32.97 -21.89
C PHE A 165 6.74 -32.15 -23.17
N PHE A 166 5.60 -31.56 -23.48
CA PHE A 166 5.49 -30.54 -24.51
C PHE A 166 5.44 -29.14 -23.90
N ALA A 167 5.91 -28.15 -24.66
CA ALA A 167 5.82 -26.73 -24.33
C ALA A 167 5.82 -25.86 -25.59
N ASN A 168 5.25 -24.66 -25.49
CA ASN A 168 5.43 -23.60 -26.48
C ASN A 168 6.80 -22.93 -26.32
N SER A 169 7.47 -22.67 -27.45
CA SER A 169 8.80 -22.04 -27.48
C SER A 169 8.77 -20.50 -27.59
N THR A 170 7.62 -19.94 -27.94
CA THR A 170 7.39 -18.50 -28.08
C THR A 170 6.18 -18.07 -27.27
N GLN A 171 6.14 -16.79 -26.91
CA GLN A 171 5.04 -16.20 -26.16
C GLN A 171 3.78 -16.11 -27.03
N PRO A 172 2.61 -16.53 -26.53
CA PRO A 172 1.33 -16.35 -27.20
C PRO A 172 1.11 -14.92 -27.65
N GLN A 173 0.66 -14.76 -28.89
CA GLN A 173 0.23 -13.50 -29.45
C GLN A 173 -1.30 -13.48 -29.56
N LEU A 174 -1.87 -12.31 -29.30
CA LEU A 174 -3.31 -12.07 -29.30
C LEU A 174 -3.60 -10.78 -30.07
N PRO A 175 -4.80 -10.61 -30.64
CA PRO A 175 -5.25 -9.32 -31.12
C PRO A 175 -5.05 -8.22 -30.08
N GLU A 176 -4.53 -7.07 -30.49
CA GLU A 176 -4.17 -5.93 -29.63
C GLU A 176 -5.33 -5.49 -28.72
N GLU A 177 -6.57 -5.61 -29.20
CA GLU A 177 -7.79 -5.28 -28.47
C GLU A 177 -8.17 -6.24 -27.32
N ILE A 178 -7.62 -7.47 -27.29
CA ILE A 178 -7.85 -8.46 -26.23
C ILE A 178 -6.57 -8.89 -25.50
N ALA A 179 -5.38 -8.62 -26.03
CA ALA A 179 -4.12 -8.99 -25.39
C ALA A 179 -3.98 -8.40 -23.97
N GLY A 180 -4.55 -7.21 -23.73
CA GLY A 180 -4.63 -6.60 -22.40
C GLY A 180 -5.68 -7.20 -21.45
N LEU A 181 -6.55 -8.10 -21.92
CA LEU A 181 -7.64 -8.75 -21.17
C LEU A 181 -7.29 -10.16 -20.67
N VAL A 182 -6.28 -10.80 -21.28
CA VAL A 182 -5.80 -12.14 -20.90
C VAL A 182 -4.62 -11.99 -19.93
N GLU A 183 -4.56 -12.84 -18.91
CA GLU A 183 -3.40 -12.94 -17.99
C GLU A 183 -2.51 -14.12 -18.38
N CYS A 184 -3.09 -15.28 -18.73
CA CYS A 184 -2.39 -16.53 -19.02
C CYS A 184 -3.16 -17.41 -20.03
N VAL A 185 -2.44 -18.16 -20.87
CA VAL A 185 -2.96 -19.30 -21.64
C VAL A 185 -2.29 -20.57 -21.11
N ALA A 186 -2.95 -21.27 -20.19
CA ALA A 186 -2.49 -22.52 -19.62
C ALA A 186 -2.83 -23.70 -20.56
N GLY A 187 -2.07 -24.80 -20.49
CA GLY A 187 -2.21 -25.96 -21.39
C GLY A 187 -1.33 -25.91 -22.63
N LEU A 188 -0.56 -24.84 -22.82
CA LEU A 188 0.51 -24.76 -23.84
C LEU A 188 1.77 -25.55 -23.45
N ASN A 189 1.84 -26.01 -22.20
CA ASN A 189 2.73 -27.05 -21.72
C ASN A 189 1.95 -28.06 -20.85
N ASN A 190 2.44 -29.29 -20.72
CA ASN A 190 1.86 -30.32 -19.85
C ASN A 190 2.79 -30.69 -18.68
N LEU A 191 3.39 -29.70 -18.02
CA LEU A 191 4.07 -29.97 -16.76
C LEU A 191 3.04 -30.33 -15.68
N HIS A 192 3.41 -31.27 -14.81
CA HIS A 192 2.52 -31.89 -13.81
C HIS A 192 2.91 -31.49 -12.38
N MET A 193 1.90 -31.21 -11.57
CA MET A 193 2.00 -31.17 -10.11
C MET A 193 2.38 -32.56 -9.58
N LYS A 194 3.08 -32.58 -8.45
CA LYS A 194 3.45 -33.79 -7.72
C LYS A 194 2.86 -33.73 -6.30
N PRO A 195 2.41 -34.87 -5.73
CA PRO A 195 2.00 -34.92 -4.33
C PRO A 195 3.23 -34.83 -3.43
N ALA A 196 3.16 -34.06 -2.34
CA ALA A 196 4.26 -33.93 -1.38
C ALA A 196 4.18 -35.06 -0.34
N SER A 197 4.18 -36.30 -0.84
CA SER A 197 3.81 -37.50 -0.10
C SER A 197 4.95 -38.51 -0.10
N SER A 198 5.19 -39.13 1.06
CA SER A 198 6.25 -40.11 1.25
C SER A 198 5.72 -41.28 2.08
N TRP A 199 5.95 -42.52 1.65
CA TRP A 199 5.41 -43.71 2.34
C TRP A 199 6.46 -44.79 2.60
N GLN A 200 6.14 -45.71 3.51
CA GLN A 200 6.85 -46.99 3.67
C GLN A 200 6.01 -48.17 3.16
N ASP A 201 6.66 -49.32 2.98
CA ASP A 201 6.00 -50.55 2.53
C ASP A 201 4.85 -50.99 3.45
N ALA A 202 3.88 -51.71 2.89
CA ALA A 202 2.64 -52.10 3.55
C ALA A 202 2.85 -52.90 4.85
N ALA A 203 2.13 -52.54 5.91
CA ALA A 203 2.12 -53.25 7.17
C ALA A 203 1.05 -54.36 7.14
N THR A 204 1.43 -55.60 7.48
CA THR A 204 0.55 -56.78 7.34
C THR A 204 -0.64 -56.81 8.31
N SER A 205 -0.63 -56.00 9.37
CA SER A 205 -1.80 -55.72 10.22
C SER A 205 -1.50 -54.53 11.14
N MET A 206 -2.21 -53.42 11.00
CA MET A 206 -2.22 -52.37 12.01
C MET A 206 -3.32 -52.64 13.06
N THR A 207 -3.03 -52.26 14.30
CA THR A 207 -3.98 -52.29 15.41
C THR A 207 -4.18 -50.87 15.95
N THR A 208 -5.22 -50.65 16.75
CA THR A 208 -5.52 -49.35 17.37
C THR A 208 -4.43 -48.82 18.32
N ASN A 209 -3.36 -49.59 18.56
CA ASN A 209 -2.17 -49.20 19.32
C ASN A 209 -0.90 -49.54 18.52
N SER A 210 -0.81 -49.07 17.28
CA SER A 210 0.38 -49.26 16.44
C SER A 210 1.65 -48.69 17.09
N THR A 211 2.77 -49.39 16.89
CA THR A 211 4.12 -48.98 17.33
C THR A 211 5.06 -48.69 16.16
N THR A 212 4.57 -48.81 14.92
CA THR A 212 5.31 -48.56 13.67
C THR A 212 4.80 -47.33 12.91
N SER A 213 3.68 -46.79 13.35
CA SER A 213 2.95 -45.65 12.80
C SER A 213 2.07 -45.07 13.92
N TYR A 214 1.67 -43.81 13.82
CA TYR A 214 0.66 -43.24 14.71
C TYR A 214 -0.75 -43.45 14.17
N THR A 215 -1.66 -43.83 15.07
CA THR A 215 -3.10 -43.87 14.84
C THR A 215 -3.70 -42.48 14.98
N PRO A 216 -4.91 -42.22 14.45
CA PRO A 216 -5.61 -40.96 14.67
C PRO A 216 -5.69 -40.55 16.13
N GLN A 217 -5.97 -41.48 17.06
CA GLN A 217 -6.04 -41.17 18.49
C GLN A 217 -4.69 -40.72 19.08
N GLN A 218 -3.57 -41.24 18.55
CA GLN A 218 -2.24 -40.81 18.97
C GLN A 218 -1.95 -39.37 18.48
N ILE A 219 -2.25 -39.05 17.21
CA ILE A 219 -2.11 -37.70 16.64
C ILE A 219 -3.04 -36.70 17.36
N GLN A 220 -4.33 -37.04 17.50
CA GLN A 220 -5.34 -36.23 18.20
C GLN A 220 -4.94 -35.90 19.63
N LYS A 221 -4.26 -36.83 20.32
CA LYS A 221 -3.76 -36.63 21.68
C LYS A 221 -2.48 -35.82 21.72
N ALA A 222 -1.54 -36.10 20.80
CA ALA A 222 -0.25 -35.42 20.69
C ALA A 222 -0.42 -33.91 20.52
N TYR A 223 -1.25 -33.50 19.54
CA TYR A 223 -1.52 -32.10 19.22
C TYR A 223 -2.75 -31.53 19.95
N ASN A 224 -3.22 -32.21 21.01
CA ASN A 224 -4.27 -31.74 21.93
C ASN A 224 -5.66 -31.44 21.30
N LEU A 225 -5.97 -32.05 20.15
CA LEU A 225 -7.30 -32.04 19.52
C LEU A 225 -8.36 -32.66 20.45
N THR A 226 -8.00 -33.66 21.26
CA THR A 226 -8.92 -34.30 22.21
C THR A 226 -9.57 -33.32 23.19
N THR A 227 -8.88 -32.23 23.58
CA THR A 227 -9.46 -31.22 24.47
C THR A 227 -10.45 -30.32 23.72
N ALA A 228 -10.28 -30.08 22.43
CA ALA A 228 -11.29 -29.41 21.62
C ALA A 228 -12.59 -30.24 21.55
N TYR A 229 -12.46 -31.56 21.35
CA TYR A 229 -13.61 -32.48 21.30
C TYR A 229 -14.41 -32.51 22.61
N THR A 230 -13.74 -32.50 23.78
CA THR A 230 -14.45 -32.42 25.08
C THR A 230 -15.17 -31.09 25.31
N ASN A 231 -14.85 -30.05 24.53
CA ASN A 231 -15.55 -28.76 24.50
C ASN A 231 -16.55 -28.67 23.33
N ASN A 232 -16.91 -29.80 22.70
CA ASN A 232 -17.80 -29.91 21.52
C ASN A 232 -17.29 -29.16 20.26
N ILE A 233 -15.98 -28.92 20.16
CA ILE A 233 -15.34 -28.36 18.97
C ILE A 233 -14.69 -29.50 18.17
N ASN A 234 -15.33 -29.91 17.07
CA ASN A 234 -14.95 -31.03 16.21
C ASN A 234 -15.05 -30.73 14.70
N GLY A 235 -15.25 -29.46 14.32
CA GLY A 235 -15.40 -28.98 12.94
C GLY A 235 -16.87 -28.78 12.50
N GLN A 236 -17.85 -29.01 13.38
CA GLN A 236 -19.26 -28.91 13.03
C GLN A 236 -19.64 -27.52 12.48
N GLY A 237 -20.25 -27.52 11.29
CA GLY A 237 -20.78 -26.31 10.66
C GLY A 237 -19.81 -25.60 9.71
N VAL A 238 -18.59 -26.13 9.55
CA VAL A 238 -17.57 -25.62 8.63
C VAL A 238 -17.42 -26.57 7.43
N ASN A 239 -17.22 -25.99 6.25
CA ASN A 239 -16.95 -26.70 5.00
C ASN A 239 -15.42 -26.79 4.79
N LEU A 240 -14.90 -28.02 4.83
CA LEU A 240 -13.49 -28.33 4.62
C LEU A 240 -13.32 -29.00 3.26
N ALA A 241 -12.55 -28.39 2.38
CA ALA A 241 -12.22 -28.94 1.07
C ALA A 241 -10.84 -29.62 1.08
N VAL A 242 -10.75 -30.78 0.43
CA VAL A 242 -9.50 -31.35 -0.10
C VAL A 242 -9.49 -31.07 -1.59
N ALA A 243 -8.42 -30.44 -2.08
CA ALA A 243 -8.19 -30.19 -3.50
C ALA A 243 -7.13 -31.18 -4.01
N THR A 244 -7.47 -31.97 -5.03
CA THR A 244 -6.65 -33.09 -5.52
C THR A 244 -6.83 -33.31 -7.03
N TYR A 245 -6.08 -34.25 -7.59
CA TYR A 245 -6.10 -34.67 -9.00
C TYR A 245 -6.35 -36.17 -9.21
N ASN A 246 -6.66 -36.89 -8.13
CA ASN A 246 -6.81 -38.33 -8.13
C ASN A 246 -8.06 -38.75 -7.34
N SER A 247 -8.71 -39.82 -7.79
CA SER A 247 -9.89 -40.37 -7.12
C SER A 247 -9.56 -40.98 -5.74
N PHE A 248 -10.60 -41.31 -4.98
CA PHE A 248 -10.52 -42.10 -3.74
C PHE A 248 -11.66 -43.12 -3.67
N LYS A 249 -11.49 -44.13 -2.82
CA LYS A 249 -12.47 -45.20 -2.65
C LYS A 249 -13.24 -45.05 -1.35
N GLN A 250 -14.52 -44.68 -1.44
CA GLN A 250 -15.39 -44.42 -0.28
C GLN A 250 -15.47 -45.60 0.71
N SER A 251 -15.30 -46.86 0.26
CA SER A 251 -15.28 -48.01 1.18
C SER A 251 -14.07 -48.01 2.11
N ASP A 252 -12.94 -47.45 1.68
CA ASP A 252 -11.67 -47.53 2.39
C ASP A 252 -11.68 -46.48 3.49
N ILE A 253 -12.09 -45.24 3.16
CA ILE A 253 -12.44 -44.20 4.13
C ILE A 253 -13.48 -44.69 5.15
N SER A 254 -14.53 -45.37 4.68
CA SER A 254 -15.56 -45.92 5.59
C SER A 254 -14.99 -47.00 6.51
N TYR A 255 -14.06 -47.82 6.02
CA TYR A 255 -13.39 -48.84 6.83
C TYR A 255 -12.48 -48.20 7.87
N PHE A 256 -11.64 -47.24 7.49
CA PHE A 256 -10.76 -46.48 8.38
C PHE A 256 -11.52 -45.81 9.54
N LEU A 257 -12.56 -45.04 9.21
CA LEU A 257 -13.37 -44.33 10.22
C LEU A 257 -14.02 -45.32 11.19
N ASN A 258 -14.55 -46.44 10.70
CA ASN A 258 -15.12 -47.49 11.54
C ASN A 258 -14.06 -48.22 12.38
N HIS A 259 -12.88 -48.51 11.82
CA HIS A 259 -11.77 -49.20 12.49
C HIS A 259 -11.27 -48.39 13.70
N PHE A 260 -11.15 -47.07 13.54
CA PHE A 260 -10.76 -46.15 14.61
C PHE A 260 -11.96 -45.61 15.42
N GLY A 261 -13.20 -46.02 15.13
CA GLY A 261 -14.39 -45.52 15.85
C GLY A 261 -14.63 -44.01 15.72
N ILE A 262 -14.10 -43.38 14.67
CA ILE A 262 -14.31 -41.97 14.35
C ILE A 262 -15.76 -41.81 13.90
N SER A 263 -16.50 -40.94 14.59
CA SER A 263 -17.95 -40.80 14.43
C SER A 263 -18.38 -39.33 14.40
N GLY A 264 -19.57 -39.07 13.85
CA GLY A 264 -20.08 -37.72 13.58
C GLY A 264 -19.81 -37.20 12.17
N THR A 265 -19.07 -37.95 11.35
CA THR A 265 -18.77 -37.64 9.95
C THR A 265 -20.00 -37.60 9.06
N LYS A 266 -19.97 -36.72 8.06
CA LYS A 266 -21.00 -36.57 7.02
C LYS A 266 -20.59 -37.29 5.74
N SER A 267 -21.52 -37.44 4.81
CA SER A 267 -21.21 -37.89 3.44
C SER A 267 -20.26 -36.90 2.77
N ILE A 268 -19.18 -37.42 2.17
CA ILE A 268 -18.23 -36.61 1.38
C ILE A 268 -18.93 -36.08 0.13
N GLN A 269 -18.76 -34.80 -0.16
CA GLN A 269 -19.25 -34.18 -1.40
C GLN A 269 -18.13 -34.14 -2.44
N VAL A 270 -18.22 -34.96 -3.49
CA VAL A 270 -17.25 -34.92 -4.61
C VAL A 270 -17.69 -33.85 -5.63
N ILE A 271 -16.74 -33.04 -6.08
CA ILE A 271 -16.91 -31.95 -7.03
C ILE A 271 -15.88 -32.14 -8.15
N PRO A 272 -16.28 -32.77 -9.28
CA PRO A 272 -15.38 -32.97 -10.42
C PRO A 272 -14.97 -31.65 -11.05
N VAL A 273 -13.70 -31.55 -11.43
CA VAL A 273 -13.12 -30.48 -12.23
C VAL A 273 -12.55 -31.09 -13.49
N ASP A 274 -13.16 -30.68 -14.60
CA ASP A 274 -12.78 -30.98 -16.00
C ASP A 274 -12.93 -32.46 -16.41
N GLY A 275 -13.52 -33.23 -15.51
CA GLY A 275 -13.88 -34.62 -15.66
C GLY A 275 -13.94 -35.26 -14.28
N THR A 276 -14.14 -36.57 -14.26
CA THR A 276 -13.69 -37.40 -13.14
C THR A 276 -12.31 -37.96 -13.50
N PRO A 277 -11.33 -38.03 -12.58
CA PRO A 277 -10.05 -38.66 -12.86
C PRO A 277 -10.23 -40.04 -13.48
N THR A 278 -9.56 -40.30 -14.59
CA THR A 278 -9.59 -41.61 -15.28
C THR A 278 -8.49 -42.55 -14.78
N TYR A 279 -7.59 -42.06 -13.93
CA TYR A 279 -6.59 -42.85 -13.23
C TYR A 279 -7.10 -43.31 -11.87
N ASP A 280 -6.60 -44.49 -11.45
CA ASP A 280 -6.93 -45.16 -10.20
C ASP A 280 -8.45 -45.36 -9.98
N GLU A 281 -9.10 -46.25 -10.75
CA GLU A 281 -10.47 -46.74 -10.44
C GLU A 281 -10.58 -47.46 -9.07
N GLY A 282 -9.44 -47.67 -8.38
CA GLY A 282 -9.35 -48.15 -7.00
C GLY A 282 -9.12 -47.05 -5.94
N GLY A 283 -9.01 -45.78 -6.34
CA GLY A 283 -8.53 -44.66 -5.52
C GLY A 283 -7.01 -44.53 -5.50
N SER A 284 -6.49 -43.35 -5.17
CA SER A 284 -5.06 -43.11 -4.90
C SER A 284 -4.77 -43.01 -3.41
N GLY A 285 -3.52 -43.33 -3.02
CA GLY A 285 -3.07 -43.24 -1.63
C GLY A 285 -3.04 -41.81 -1.10
N GLU A 286 -2.71 -40.84 -1.95
CA GLU A 286 -2.65 -39.42 -1.59
C GLU A 286 -4.02 -38.86 -1.21
N THR A 287 -5.00 -38.91 -2.13
CA THR A 287 -6.35 -38.41 -1.84
C THR A 287 -6.98 -39.18 -0.67
N THR A 288 -6.68 -40.47 -0.53
CA THR A 288 -7.16 -41.28 0.61
C THR A 288 -6.56 -40.77 1.92
N MET A 289 -5.25 -40.54 1.99
CA MET A 289 -4.59 -39.96 3.16
C MET A 289 -5.14 -38.56 3.50
N ASP A 290 -5.27 -37.66 2.53
CA ASP A 290 -5.80 -36.31 2.73
C ASP A 290 -7.18 -36.35 3.42
N ILE A 291 -8.06 -37.21 2.93
CA ILE A 291 -9.40 -37.41 3.47
C ILE A 291 -9.37 -38.04 4.86
N GLU A 292 -8.52 -39.06 5.08
CA GLU A 292 -8.41 -39.76 6.36
C GLU A 292 -7.86 -38.85 7.47
N CYS A 293 -6.78 -38.12 7.22
CA CYS A 293 -6.25 -37.11 8.13
C CYS A 293 -7.31 -36.03 8.44
N ALA A 294 -7.90 -35.40 7.40
CA ALA A 294 -8.89 -34.34 7.55
C ALA A 294 -10.12 -34.77 8.37
N LEU A 295 -10.72 -35.92 8.05
CA LEU A 295 -11.90 -36.44 8.76
C LEU A 295 -11.58 -36.98 10.15
N SER A 296 -10.35 -37.48 10.38
CA SER A 296 -9.97 -37.93 11.71
C SER A 296 -9.83 -36.78 12.70
N SER A 297 -9.34 -35.62 12.25
CA SER A 297 -9.08 -34.47 13.11
C SER A 297 -10.22 -33.44 13.16
N ALA A 298 -11.08 -33.38 12.13
CA ALA A 298 -12.31 -32.56 12.11
C ALA A 298 -13.57 -33.37 11.71
N PRO A 299 -13.97 -34.40 12.48
CA PRO A 299 -15.05 -35.31 12.10
C PRO A 299 -16.44 -34.66 11.99
N GLY A 300 -16.68 -33.46 12.54
CA GLY A 300 -17.94 -32.72 12.40
C GLY A 300 -18.06 -31.92 11.09
N ALA A 301 -16.96 -31.76 10.35
CA ALA A 301 -16.90 -30.96 9.13
C ALA A 301 -17.83 -31.50 8.03
N GLN A 302 -18.25 -30.62 7.12
CA GLN A 302 -18.68 -31.09 5.80
C GLN A 302 -17.44 -31.19 4.91
N LEU A 303 -16.99 -32.41 4.63
CA LEU A 303 -15.88 -32.62 3.70
C LEU A 303 -16.35 -32.48 2.26
N MET A 304 -15.55 -31.78 1.46
CA MET A 304 -15.71 -31.59 0.03
C MET A 304 -14.42 -32.06 -0.64
N VAL A 305 -14.49 -32.78 -1.75
CA VAL A 305 -13.32 -33.19 -2.54
C VAL A 305 -13.46 -32.53 -3.90
N TYR A 306 -12.62 -31.53 -4.18
CA TYR A 306 -12.49 -30.93 -5.49
C TYR A 306 -11.47 -31.76 -6.26
N ASP A 307 -11.94 -32.42 -7.32
CA ASP A 307 -11.27 -33.57 -7.92
C ASP A 307 -10.95 -33.26 -9.39
N GLY A 308 -9.72 -32.85 -9.68
CA GLY A 308 -9.24 -32.50 -11.00
C GLY A 308 -8.94 -33.74 -11.87
N ALA A 309 -9.35 -33.72 -13.13
CA ALA A 309 -9.24 -34.88 -14.02
C ALA A 309 -7.80 -35.38 -14.28
N ASP A 310 -6.80 -34.50 -14.15
CA ASP A 310 -5.37 -34.81 -14.17
C ASP A 310 -4.56 -33.80 -13.33
N SER A 311 -3.28 -34.09 -13.09
CA SER A 311 -2.39 -33.23 -12.31
C SER A 311 -1.65 -32.14 -13.12
N THR A 312 -2.08 -31.81 -14.34
CA THR A 312 -1.42 -30.74 -15.11
C THR A 312 -1.60 -29.38 -14.44
N MET A 313 -0.65 -28.48 -14.68
CA MET A 313 -0.73 -27.09 -14.17
C MET A 313 -1.98 -26.34 -14.68
N THR A 314 -2.53 -26.74 -15.82
CA THR A 314 -3.81 -26.25 -16.38
C THR A 314 -4.96 -26.63 -15.45
N THR A 315 -5.17 -27.92 -15.21
CA THR A 315 -6.23 -28.42 -14.32
C THR A 315 -6.10 -27.84 -12.91
N GLY A 316 -4.88 -27.53 -12.44
CA GLY A 316 -4.68 -26.78 -11.20
C GLY A 316 -5.28 -25.36 -11.22
N ILE A 317 -5.11 -24.60 -12.30
CA ILE A 317 -5.73 -23.28 -12.45
C ILE A 317 -7.26 -23.41 -12.47
N ASP A 318 -7.80 -24.42 -13.15
CA ASP A 318 -9.24 -24.66 -13.23
C ASP A 318 -9.85 -25.14 -11.92
N LEU A 319 -9.10 -25.91 -11.13
CA LEU A 319 -9.43 -26.38 -9.77
C LEU A 319 -9.60 -25.20 -8.82
N PHE A 320 -8.59 -24.32 -8.73
CA PHE A 320 -8.69 -23.12 -7.89
C PHE A 320 -9.67 -22.08 -8.45
N THR A 321 -9.83 -21.99 -9.77
CA THR A 321 -10.91 -21.18 -10.36
C THR A 321 -12.27 -21.68 -9.89
N LYS A 322 -12.50 -23.00 -9.88
CA LYS A 322 -13.79 -23.59 -9.43
C LYS A 322 -14.04 -23.39 -7.93
N ILE A 323 -13.03 -23.57 -7.09
CA ILE A 323 -13.11 -23.33 -5.63
C ILE A 323 -13.46 -21.87 -5.33
N VAL A 324 -12.83 -20.92 -6.04
CA VAL A 324 -13.07 -19.49 -5.84
C VAL A 324 -14.40 -19.04 -6.44
N ASP A 325 -14.82 -19.61 -7.58
CA ASP A 325 -16.09 -19.26 -8.25
C ASP A 325 -17.30 -19.63 -7.39
N ASP A 326 -17.36 -20.87 -6.90
CA ASP A 326 -18.48 -21.31 -6.07
C ASP A 326 -18.44 -20.74 -4.64
N GLY A 327 -17.25 -20.50 -4.07
CA GLY A 327 -17.08 -19.93 -2.73
C GLY A 327 -17.68 -20.78 -1.60
N LEU A 328 -17.79 -22.10 -1.79
CA LEU A 328 -18.44 -23.00 -0.83
C LEU A 328 -17.54 -23.41 0.33
N ALA A 329 -16.23 -23.52 0.10
CA ALA A 329 -15.25 -23.93 1.12
C ALA A 329 -14.93 -22.79 2.10
N ASN A 330 -14.80 -23.10 3.39
CA ASN A 330 -14.20 -22.19 4.38
C ASN A 330 -12.70 -22.41 4.47
N VAL A 331 -12.28 -23.68 4.45
CA VAL A 331 -10.90 -24.13 4.57
C VAL A 331 -10.61 -25.08 3.42
N VAL A 332 -9.43 -24.99 2.82
CA VAL A 332 -8.97 -25.81 1.69
C VAL A 332 -7.59 -26.38 2.05
N SER A 333 -7.46 -27.71 2.05
CA SER A 333 -6.19 -28.42 2.04
C SER A 333 -5.77 -28.70 0.59
N TYR A 334 -4.49 -28.55 0.29
CA TYR A 334 -3.92 -28.88 -1.01
C TYR A 334 -2.49 -29.41 -0.85
N SER A 335 -2.32 -30.69 -1.15
CA SER A 335 -1.12 -31.48 -0.85
C SER A 335 -0.15 -31.62 -2.04
N TRP A 336 -0.31 -30.78 -3.06
CA TRP A 336 0.40 -30.88 -4.34
C TRP A 336 1.24 -29.63 -4.65
N GLY A 337 2.36 -29.82 -5.34
CA GLY A 337 3.26 -28.73 -5.68
C GLY A 337 4.18 -29.03 -6.86
N LEU A 338 4.89 -27.98 -7.30
CA LEU A 338 5.98 -28.06 -8.27
C LEU A 338 6.93 -26.87 -8.04
N GLU A 339 8.25 -27.07 -8.18
CA GLU A 339 9.24 -26.03 -7.90
C GLU A 339 9.00 -24.74 -8.70
N GLU A 340 9.15 -23.57 -8.07
CA GLU A 340 8.94 -22.23 -8.66
C GLU A 340 9.63 -22.05 -10.03
N ARG A 341 10.81 -22.66 -10.24
CA ARG A 341 11.58 -22.56 -11.48
C ARG A 341 10.91 -23.20 -12.71
N TYR A 342 9.96 -24.11 -12.51
CA TYR A 342 9.22 -24.75 -13.60
C TYR A 342 8.02 -23.91 -14.07
N TRP A 343 7.54 -23.00 -13.23
CA TRP A 343 6.35 -22.21 -13.50
C TRP A 343 6.63 -21.00 -14.39
N ASP A 344 5.78 -20.77 -15.39
CA ASP A 344 5.78 -19.51 -16.12
C ASP A 344 5.12 -18.38 -15.32
N THR A 345 5.54 -17.14 -15.59
CA THR A 345 5.10 -15.96 -14.84
C THR A 345 3.60 -15.70 -14.99
N SER A 346 3.01 -16.06 -16.11
CA SER A 346 1.57 -15.89 -16.36
C SER A 346 0.75 -16.86 -15.52
N GLN A 347 1.15 -18.12 -15.41
CA GLN A 347 0.51 -19.14 -14.57
C GLN A 347 0.62 -18.81 -13.08
N ILE A 348 1.81 -18.39 -12.61
CA ILE A 348 2.00 -17.88 -11.24
C ILE A 348 1.06 -16.70 -10.96
N THR A 349 0.95 -15.76 -11.90
CA THR A 349 0.12 -14.57 -11.70
C THR A 349 -1.36 -14.90 -11.69
N ALA A 350 -1.83 -15.80 -12.56
CA ALA A 350 -3.20 -16.30 -12.56
C ALA A 350 -3.52 -16.99 -11.23
N MET A 351 -2.67 -17.92 -10.78
CA MET A 351 -2.87 -18.66 -9.53
C MET A 351 -2.82 -17.75 -8.29
N ASN A 352 -1.86 -16.82 -8.22
CA ASN A 352 -1.77 -15.84 -7.13
C ASN A 352 -3.00 -14.91 -7.08
N ASN A 353 -3.59 -14.56 -8.23
CA ASN A 353 -4.85 -13.81 -8.29
C ASN A 353 -6.03 -14.63 -7.74
N LEU A 354 -6.08 -15.94 -8.04
CA LEU A 354 -7.10 -16.85 -7.50
C LEU A 354 -6.99 -16.99 -5.97
N PHE A 355 -5.80 -17.22 -5.43
CA PHE A 355 -5.60 -17.25 -3.96
C PHE A 355 -5.94 -15.90 -3.31
N ALA A 356 -5.59 -14.77 -3.95
CA ALA A 356 -6.00 -13.45 -3.46
C ALA A 356 -7.54 -13.27 -3.45
N ALA A 357 -8.25 -13.72 -4.48
CA ALA A 357 -9.71 -13.70 -4.51
C ALA A 357 -10.33 -14.63 -3.45
N GLY A 358 -9.80 -15.85 -3.26
CA GLY A 358 -10.23 -16.74 -2.18
C GLY A 358 -9.99 -16.13 -0.79
N ALA A 359 -8.83 -15.54 -0.55
CA ALA A 359 -8.51 -14.81 0.67
C ALA A 359 -9.44 -13.61 0.90
N ALA A 360 -9.87 -12.92 -0.16
CA ALA A 360 -10.87 -11.84 -0.08
C ALA A 360 -12.28 -12.36 0.21
N LYS A 361 -12.67 -13.53 -0.32
CA LYS A 361 -13.93 -14.24 0.01
C LYS A 361 -13.93 -14.84 1.42
N GLY A 362 -12.75 -14.96 2.04
CA GLY A 362 -12.57 -15.47 3.41
C GLY A 362 -12.22 -16.95 3.49
N ILE A 363 -11.67 -17.52 2.42
CA ILE A 363 -11.18 -18.90 2.35
C ILE A 363 -9.78 -18.97 2.99
N THR A 364 -9.54 -20.02 3.76
CA THR A 364 -8.22 -20.38 4.32
C THR A 364 -7.58 -21.47 3.45
N PHE A 365 -6.40 -21.23 2.88
CA PHE A 365 -5.67 -22.23 2.10
C PHE A 365 -4.48 -22.77 2.90
N LEU A 366 -4.40 -24.09 3.06
CA LEU A 366 -3.30 -24.82 3.69
C LEU A 366 -2.60 -25.65 2.60
N VAL A 367 -1.30 -25.41 2.41
CA VAL A 367 -0.54 -26.02 1.31
C VAL A 367 0.70 -26.73 1.84
N ALA A 368 0.87 -28.00 1.49
CA ALA A 368 2.05 -28.79 1.81
C ALA A 368 3.32 -28.12 1.25
N SER A 369 4.38 -28.00 2.06
CA SER A 369 5.57 -27.21 1.68
C SER A 369 6.56 -27.91 0.76
N GLY A 370 6.46 -29.24 0.64
CA GLY A 370 7.35 -30.09 -0.15
C GLY A 370 8.00 -31.20 0.68
N ASP A 371 8.55 -32.19 -0.01
CA ASP A 371 9.11 -33.42 0.55
C ASP A 371 10.59 -33.64 0.20
N ASN A 372 11.15 -32.78 -0.66
CA ASN A 372 12.54 -32.84 -1.12
C ASN A 372 13.48 -31.86 -0.38
N GLY A 373 13.08 -31.40 0.81
CA GLY A 373 13.88 -30.57 1.70
C GLY A 373 14.16 -29.16 1.16
N SER A 374 15.29 -28.56 1.54
CA SER A 374 15.68 -27.20 1.12
C SER A 374 15.96 -27.03 -0.38
N TYR A 375 15.95 -28.11 -1.14
CA TYR A 375 16.07 -28.07 -2.61
C TYR A 375 14.74 -27.75 -3.28
N GLU A 376 13.62 -27.99 -2.60
CA GLU A 376 12.28 -27.78 -3.15
C GLU A 376 11.72 -26.43 -2.73
N ILE A 377 11.84 -25.43 -3.60
CA ILE A 377 11.11 -24.16 -3.46
C ILE A 377 9.75 -24.33 -4.14
N SER A 378 8.80 -24.98 -3.45
CA SER A 378 7.55 -25.46 -4.03
C SER A 378 6.47 -24.38 -4.15
N TYR A 379 5.89 -24.20 -5.35
CA TYR A 379 4.67 -23.41 -5.55
C TYR A 379 3.48 -24.38 -5.70
N PRO A 380 2.33 -24.14 -5.03
CA PRO A 380 1.88 -22.87 -4.45
C PRO A 380 2.27 -22.59 -2.99
N ALA A 381 3.07 -23.43 -2.32
CA ALA A 381 3.41 -23.21 -0.91
C ALA A 381 4.09 -21.85 -0.64
N THR A 382 4.89 -21.35 -1.58
CA THR A 382 5.52 -20.03 -1.48
C THR A 382 4.56 -18.83 -1.67
N ASP A 383 3.31 -19.04 -2.08
CA ASP A 383 2.35 -17.94 -2.29
C ASP A 383 2.04 -17.20 -0.96
N PRO A 384 2.03 -15.85 -0.94
CA PRO A 384 1.71 -15.09 0.27
C PRO A 384 0.23 -15.13 0.70
N TYR A 385 -0.66 -15.73 -0.11
CA TYR A 385 -2.08 -15.90 0.21
C TYR A 385 -2.45 -17.31 0.70
N VAL A 386 -1.46 -18.17 0.94
CA VAL A 386 -1.63 -19.49 1.56
C VAL A 386 -0.82 -19.60 2.85
N THR A 387 -1.26 -20.46 3.78
CA THR A 387 -0.44 -20.93 4.90
C THR A 387 0.30 -22.18 4.45
N SER A 388 1.63 -22.09 4.38
CA SER A 388 2.50 -23.21 4.02
C SER A 388 2.75 -24.09 5.23
N VAL A 389 2.61 -25.41 5.04
CA VAL A 389 2.67 -26.42 6.09
C VAL A 389 3.85 -27.36 5.84
N GLY A 390 4.85 -27.30 6.71
CA GLY A 390 6.03 -28.15 6.68
C GLY A 390 5.97 -29.32 7.67
N GLY A 391 7.11 -29.98 7.81
CA GLY A 391 7.22 -31.30 8.43
C GLY A 391 8.18 -31.41 9.61
N THR A 392 7.73 -32.13 10.63
CA THR A 392 8.50 -32.56 11.80
C THR A 392 8.69 -34.08 11.81
N THR A 393 9.48 -34.56 12.76
CA THR A 393 9.64 -35.96 13.16
C THR A 393 9.18 -36.10 14.60
N LEU A 394 7.96 -36.57 14.78
CA LEU A 394 7.28 -36.67 16.07
C LEU A 394 7.66 -37.93 16.84
N ASN A 395 8.02 -37.80 18.12
CA ASN A 395 8.23 -38.95 19.00
C ASN A 395 7.32 -38.83 20.23
N LEU A 396 6.38 -39.75 20.37
CA LEU A 396 5.46 -39.79 21.51
C LEU A 396 6.05 -40.58 22.69
N ASN A 397 5.76 -40.11 23.91
CA ASN A 397 6.02 -40.85 25.13
C ASN A 397 5.04 -42.03 25.22
N SER A 398 5.55 -43.27 25.23
CA SER A 398 4.72 -44.48 25.20
C SER A 398 3.79 -44.66 26.40
N SER A 399 4.08 -44.03 27.54
CA SER A 399 3.26 -44.12 28.75
C SER A 399 2.15 -43.05 28.81
N THR A 400 2.39 -41.85 28.28
CA THR A 400 1.42 -40.74 28.33
C THR A 400 0.69 -40.51 27.02
N GLY A 401 1.25 -40.92 25.88
CA GLY A 401 0.76 -40.58 24.53
C GLY A 401 0.86 -39.08 24.19
N LEU A 402 1.72 -38.35 24.89
CA LEU A 402 2.03 -36.93 24.61
C LEU A 402 3.37 -36.82 23.88
N ILE A 403 3.62 -35.67 23.25
CA ILE A 403 4.89 -35.34 22.60
C ILE A 403 6.05 -35.49 23.62
N SER A 404 7.03 -36.32 23.30
CA SER A 404 8.27 -36.48 24.08
C SER A 404 9.40 -35.66 23.49
N THR A 405 9.59 -35.73 22.17
CA THR A 405 10.50 -34.89 21.39
C THR A 405 9.92 -34.71 19.99
N GLU A 406 10.19 -33.56 19.38
CA GLU A 406 9.82 -33.27 18.00
C GLU A 406 10.99 -32.48 17.38
N GLY A 407 11.35 -32.81 16.14
CA GLY A 407 12.51 -32.25 15.43
C GLY A 407 12.18 -32.00 13.96
N GLY A 408 12.84 -31.04 13.33
CA GLY A 408 12.60 -30.71 11.91
C GLY A 408 12.94 -31.88 10.99
N TRP A 409 11.99 -32.28 10.14
CA TRP A 409 12.16 -33.41 9.24
C TRP A 409 13.09 -33.06 8.06
N SER A 410 13.93 -34.01 7.68
CA SER A 410 14.89 -33.80 6.59
C SER A 410 14.27 -33.64 5.21
N GLY A 411 13.03 -34.14 5.01
CA GLY A 411 12.26 -33.91 3.79
C GLY A 411 11.48 -32.61 3.76
N SER A 412 11.29 -31.92 4.90
CA SER A 412 10.42 -30.74 4.99
C SER A 412 10.82 -29.65 3.99
N GLY A 413 9.99 -29.40 2.98
CA GLY A 413 10.18 -28.30 2.04
C GLY A 413 10.19 -26.97 2.78
N GLY A 414 11.16 -26.10 2.47
CA GLY A 414 11.32 -24.86 3.23
C GLY A 414 12.55 -24.07 2.83
N GLY A 415 12.42 -22.74 2.87
CA GLY A 415 13.44 -21.81 2.41
C GLY A 415 12.91 -20.40 2.19
N SER A 416 13.47 -19.73 1.18
CA SER A 416 13.07 -18.39 0.73
C SER A 416 12.58 -18.47 -0.71
N SER A 417 11.38 -17.96 -0.98
CA SER A 417 10.85 -17.82 -2.35
C SER A 417 11.82 -17.03 -3.24
N THR A 418 11.93 -17.43 -4.50
CA THR A 418 12.64 -16.67 -5.54
C THR A 418 11.72 -15.59 -6.14
N LEU A 419 10.41 -15.81 -6.11
CA LEU A 419 9.39 -14.96 -6.73
C LEU A 419 8.89 -13.87 -5.79
N PHE A 420 8.26 -14.26 -4.68
CA PHE A 420 7.44 -13.37 -3.86
C PHE A 420 8.24 -12.57 -2.84
N SER A 421 8.02 -11.24 -2.82
CA SER A 421 8.52 -10.36 -1.76
C SER A 421 7.96 -10.75 -0.40
N GLN A 422 8.70 -10.46 0.66
CA GLN A 422 8.28 -10.78 2.02
C GLN A 422 6.99 -10.02 2.38
N PRO A 423 5.91 -10.71 2.77
CA PRO A 423 4.66 -10.04 3.15
C PRO A 423 4.82 -9.30 4.49
N THR A 424 4.06 -8.21 4.67
CA THR A 424 4.21 -7.31 5.83
C THR A 424 4.01 -8.01 7.18
N TRP A 425 3.06 -8.96 7.25
CA TRP A 425 2.81 -9.75 8.45
C TRP A 425 4.00 -10.65 8.84
N GLN A 426 4.81 -11.09 7.87
CA GLN A 426 6.03 -11.85 8.15
C GLN A 426 7.18 -10.90 8.49
N HIS A 427 7.41 -9.88 7.66
CA HIS A 427 8.51 -8.93 7.82
C HIS A 427 8.48 -8.17 9.17
N THR A 428 7.29 -7.81 9.68
CA THR A 428 7.17 -7.11 10.96
C THR A 428 7.70 -7.94 12.14
N VAL A 429 7.50 -9.26 12.11
CA VAL A 429 7.94 -10.17 13.17
C VAL A 429 9.36 -10.70 12.91
N LEU A 430 9.69 -10.94 11.63
CA LEU A 430 10.87 -11.64 11.15
C LEU A 430 11.44 -10.96 9.89
N PRO A 431 12.11 -9.81 10.01
CA PRO A 431 12.66 -9.12 8.84
C PRO A 431 13.72 -9.97 8.15
N SER A 432 13.44 -10.42 6.92
CA SER A 432 14.35 -11.25 6.14
C SER A 432 15.41 -10.40 5.41
N SER A 433 16.67 -10.82 5.49
CA SER A 433 17.76 -10.22 4.71
C SER A 433 17.61 -10.43 3.19
N SER A 434 16.82 -11.42 2.75
CA SER A 434 16.49 -11.61 1.33
C SER A 434 15.37 -10.68 0.83
N GLY A 435 14.56 -10.12 1.73
CA GLY A 435 13.34 -9.38 1.38
C GLY A 435 12.27 -10.23 0.67
N LYS A 436 12.37 -11.56 0.74
CA LYS A 436 11.46 -12.53 0.08
C LYS A 436 10.64 -13.32 1.10
N ARG A 437 9.51 -13.91 0.67
CA ARG A 437 8.63 -14.77 1.48
C ARG A 437 9.41 -15.99 1.95
N LEU A 438 9.55 -16.14 3.26
CA LEU A 438 10.12 -17.34 3.89
C LEU A 438 9.01 -18.38 4.11
N PHE A 439 9.30 -19.66 3.99
CA PHE A 439 8.34 -20.75 4.21
C PHE A 439 9.06 -21.98 4.81
N PRO A 440 8.37 -22.94 5.45
CA PRO A 440 6.92 -23.00 5.72
C PRO A 440 6.47 -21.97 6.79
N ASP A 441 5.16 -21.80 6.97
CA ASP A 441 4.62 -20.93 8.03
C ASP A 441 4.46 -21.68 9.36
N VAL A 442 4.10 -22.97 9.30
CA VAL A 442 3.84 -23.87 10.44
C VAL A 442 4.22 -25.31 10.06
N SER A 443 4.17 -26.27 11.00
CA SER A 443 4.43 -27.69 10.70
C SER A 443 3.64 -28.67 11.57
N LEU A 444 3.61 -29.96 11.21
CA LEU A 444 3.22 -31.12 12.03
C LEU A 444 4.10 -32.31 11.64
N ASP A 445 3.90 -33.50 12.23
CA ASP A 445 4.62 -34.70 11.81
C ASP A 445 4.47 -34.94 10.31
N SER A 446 5.56 -35.31 9.68
CA SER A 446 5.62 -35.63 8.25
C SER A 446 6.67 -36.68 7.94
N ASN A 447 7.44 -37.14 8.92
CA ASN A 447 8.45 -38.15 8.67
C ASN A 447 7.78 -39.53 8.54
N PRO A 448 7.88 -40.26 7.42
CA PRO A 448 7.27 -41.58 7.28
C PRO A 448 7.79 -42.61 8.29
N LYS A 449 8.88 -42.34 9.01
CA LYS A 449 9.39 -43.17 10.12
C LYS A 449 8.60 -43.02 11.43
N THR A 450 7.81 -41.96 11.54
CA THR A 450 6.92 -41.67 12.67
C THR A 450 5.46 -41.50 12.24
N GLY A 451 5.21 -41.52 10.92
CA GLY A 451 3.97 -41.06 10.32
C GLY A 451 2.71 -41.90 10.53
N TYR A 452 1.70 -41.57 9.73
CA TYR A 452 0.28 -41.82 9.93
C TYR A 452 -0.11 -43.21 9.42
N SER A 453 -1.01 -43.85 10.18
CA SER A 453 -1.64 -45.13 9.81
C SER A 453 -2.76 -44.86 8.80
N ILE A 454 -2.56 -45.16 7.51
CA ILE A 454 -3.53 -44.89 6.44
C ILE A 454 -4.07 -46.20 5.87
N TYR A 455 -5.36 -46.27 5.56
CA TYR A 455 -6.01 -47.45 4.97
C TYR A 455 -6.35 -47.22 3.50
N PHE A 456 -5.54 -47.80 2.62
CA PHE A 456 -5.62 -47.57 1.19
C PHE A 456 -5.59 -48.88 0.40
N GLY A 457 -6.40 -49.00 -0.66
CA GLY A 457 -6.40 -50.17 -1.54
C GLY A 457 -6.68 -51.49 -0.80
N GLY A 458 -7.46 -51.42 0.29
CA GLY A 458 -7.73 -52.55 1.18
C GLY A 458 -6.61 -52.93 2.19
N ASN A 459 -5.50 -52.19 2.24
CA ASN A 459 -4.31 -52.49 3.05
C ASN A 459 -3.91 -51.32 3.97
N TRP A 460 -3.11 -51.60 5.00
CA TRP A 460 -2.57 -50.58 5.89
C TRP A 460 -1.16 -50.15 5.48
N TYR A 461 -0.92 -48.84 5.47
CA TYR A 461 0.35 -48.21 5.13
C TYR A 461 0.77 -47.20 6.19
N THR A 462 2.08 -46.97 6.30
CA THR A 462 2.62 -45.80 7.02
C THR A 462 2.93 -44.70 6.01
N TYR A 463 2.15 -43.63 6.04
CA TYR A 463 2.36 -42.44 5.23
C TYR A 463 2.98 -41.30 6.05
N GLY A 464 3.68 -40.42 5.37
CA GLY A 464 4.10 -39.11 5.82
C GLY A 464 4.18 -38.20 4.60
N GLY A 465 5.18 -37.33 4.59
CA GLY A 465 5.21 -36.16 3.73
C GLY A 465 4.42 -35.01 4.33
N THR A 466 4.72 -33.81 3.84
CA THR A 466 4.00 -32.58 4.23
C THR A 466 2.53 -32.61 3.80
N SER A 467 2.19 -33.51 2.87
CA SER A 467 0.82 -33.89 2.51
C SER A 467 0.02 -34.51 3.66
N ALA A 468 0.64 -35.12 4.67
CA ALA A 468 -0.08 -35.55 5.87
C ALA A 468 -0.34 -34.36 6.82
N ALA A 469 0.58 -33.40 6.88
CA ALA A 469 0.49 -32.25 7.77
C ALA A 469 -0.51 -31.17 7.29
N ALA A 470 -0.62 -30.94 5.98
CA ALA A 470 -1.55 -29.96 5.39
C ALA A 470 -3.05 -30.21 5.74
N PRO A 471 -3.62 -31.42 5.56
CA PRO A 471 -5.01 -31.73 5.91
C PRO A 471 -5.26 -31.74 7.42
N GLU A 472 -4.25 -32.12 8.22
CA GLU A 472 -4.31 -32.00 9.69
C GLU A 472 -4.38 -30.53 10.14
N TRP A 473 -3.56 -29.64 9.55
CA TRP A 473 -3.67 -28.20 9.78
C TRP A 473 -5.00 -27.61 9.29
N ALA A 474 -5.52 -28.10 8.16
CA ALA A 474 -6.82 -27.71 7.65
C ALA A 474 -7.96 -28.15 8.59
N ALA A 475 -7.87 -29.34 9.18
CA ALA A 475 -8.77 -29.80 10.24
C ALA A 475 -8.67 -28.92 11.51
N ILE A 476 -7.46 -28.55 11.94
CA ILE A 476 -7.25 -27.62 13.07
C ILE A 476 -7.89 -26.27 12.80
N PHE A 477 -7.75 -25.70 11.59
CA PHE A 477 -8.42 -24.46 11.21
C PHE A 477 -9.94 -24.59 11.10
N THR A 478 -10.44 -25.76 10.73
CA THR A 478 -11.87 -26.09 10.78
C THR A 478 -12.40 -26.06 12.23
N LEU A 479 -11.60 -26.47 13.22
CA LEU A 479 -11.93 -26.31 14.65
C LEU A 479 -11.92 -24.84 15.09
N VAL A 480 -10.96 -24.05 14.62
CA VAL A 480 -10.89 -22.60 14.86
C VAL A 480 -12.17 -21.92 14.34
N ASP A 481 -12.55 -22.20 13.10
CA ASP A 481 -13.71 -21.57 12.46
C ASP A 481 -15.04 -21.97 13.10
N GLN A 482 -15.20 -23.23 13.54
CA GLN A 482 -16.36 -23.60 14.36
C GLN A 482 -16.39 -22.79 15.67
N SER A 483 -15.26 -22.67 16.36
CA SER A 483 -15.18 -21.94 17.63
C SER A 483 -15.50 -20.46 17.44
N ARG A 484 -15.06 -19.85 16.34
CA ARG A 484 -15.39 -18.47 15.96
C ARG A 484 -16.87 -18.31 15.62
N ALA A 485 -17.45 -19.24 14.85
CA ALA A 485 -18.88 -19.25 14.53
C ALA A 485 -19.77 -19.39 15.79
N ASN A 486 -19.37 -20.22 16.76
CA ASN A 486 -20.04 -20.34 18.06
C ASN A 486 -20.04 -19.02 18.85
N ASN A 487 -19.04 -18.15 18.64
CA ASN A 487 -18.97 -16.81 19.23
C ASN A 487 -19.63 -15.72 18.35
N GLY A 488 -20.29 -16.08 17.25
CA GLY A 488 -20.92 -15.16 16.30
C GLY A 488 -19.93 -14.38 15.42
N LEU A 489 -18.68 -14.85 15.29
CA LEU A 489 -17.63 -14.22 14.50
C LEU A 489 -17.48 -14.88 13.12
N THR A 490 -16.89 -14.14 12.18
CA THR A 490 -16.52 -14.67 10.85
C THR A 490 -15.42 -15.73 10.94
N PRO A 491 -15.33 -16.65 9.95
CA PRO A 491 -14.15 -17.50 9.72
C PRO A 491 -12.83 -16.71 9.74
N ILE A 492 -11.70 -17.37 9.94
CA ILE A 492 -10.38 -16.72 10.02
C ILE A 492 -9.90 -16.21 8.65
N GLY A 493 -10.19 -16.94 7.57
CA GLY A 493 -9.73 -16.64 6.21
C GLY A 493 -8.21 -16.74 6.08
N LEU A 494 -7.58 -15.77 5.42
CA LEU A 494 -6.10 -15.72 5.31
C LEU A 494 -5.45 -15.64 6.69
N ALA A 495 -5.00 -16.80 7.19
CA ALA A 495 -4.67 -17.01 8.59
C ALA A 495 -3.27 -16.52 8.99
N ASN A 496 -2.36 -16.33 8.03
CA ASN A 496 -0.95 -16.04 8.30
C ASN A 496 -0.78 -14.83 9.23
N SER A 497 -1.47 -13.70 9.00
CA SER A 497 -1.36 -12.54 9.89
C SER A 497 -1.80 -12.83 11.34
N ALA A 498 -2.78 -13.73 11.54
CA ALA A 498 -3.18 -14.17 12.86
C ALA A 498 -2.14 -15.11 13.49
N LEU A 499 -1.63 -16.10 12.75
CA LEU A 499 -0.59 -17.03 13.21
C LEU A 499 0.68 -16.29 13.65
N TYR A 500 1.20 -15.38 12.83
CA TYR A 500 2.42 -14.64 13.15
C TYR A 500 2.25 -13.67 14.32
N SER A 501 1.03 -13.19 14.61
CA SER A 501 0.75 -12.43 15.85
C SER A 501 0.88 -13.26 17.14
N LEU A 502 0.87 -14.60 17.03
CA LEU A 502 1.06 -15.54 18.13
C LEU A 502 2.52 -16.00 18.28
N THR A 503 3.46 -15.43 17.53
CA THR A 503 4.90 -15.79 17.60
C THR A 503 5.44 -15.64 19.02
N GLY A 504 6.15 -16.67 19.50
CA GLY A 504 6.68 -16.72 20.87
C GLY A 504 5.65 -17.03 21.96
N GLN A 505 4.37 -17.20 21.63
CA GLN A 505 3.37 -17.68 22.59
C GLN A 505 3.39 -19.21 22.68
N SER A 506 3.04 -19.74 23.86
CA SER A 506 2.98 -21.20 24.15
C SER A 506 1.90 -22.00 23.40
N VAL A 507 1.31 -21.43 22.34
CA VAL A 507 0.40 -22.09 21.41
C VAL A 507 1.17 -23.02 20.46
N PHE A 508 2.39 -22.63 20.07
CA PHE A 508 3.28 -23.43 19.23
C PHE A 508 4.26 -24.25 20.08
N HIS A 509 4.73 -25.36 19.53
CA HIS A 509 5.88 -26.11 19.99
C HIS A 509 7.09 -25.71 19.12
N ASP A 510 7.97 -24.90 19.68
CA ASP A 510 9.20 -24.41 19.03
C ASP A 510 10.19 -25.56 18.76
N ILE A 511 10.50 -25.81 17.48
CA ILE A 511 11.27 -26.98 17.04
C ILE A 511 12.74 -26.61 16.87
N THR A 512 13.51 -26.72 17.96
CA THR A 512 14.88 -26.17 18.01
C THR A 512 15.99 -27.10 17.51
N SER A 513 15.65 -28.20 16.82
CA SER A 513 16.63 -29.18 16.33
C SER A 513 16.16 -29.93 15.08
N GLY A 514 17.10 -30.34 14.23
CA GLY A 514 16.82 -30.92 12.90
C GLY A 514 17.28 -30.01 11.76
N SER A 515 17.08 -30.45 10.52
CA SER A 515 17.48 -29.72 9.31
C SER A 515 16.86 -30.34 8.05
N ASN A 516 16.38 -29.53 7.11
CA ASN A 516 15.92 -30.01 5.79
C ASN A 516 17.03 -30.04 4.72
N GLY A 517 18.30 -30.11 5.14
CA GLY A 517 19.46 -29.99 4.26
C GLY A 517 20.23 -28.70 4.55
N TYR A 518 19.96 -27.64 3.78
CA TYR A 518 20.65 -26.36 3.92
C TYR A 518 20.23 -25.59 5.18
N TYR A 519 18.93 -25.57 5.50
CA TYR A 519 18.42 -24.88 6.69
C TYR A 519 18.39 -25.81 7.90
N LYS A 520 18.59 -25.22 9.08
CA LYS A 520 18.55 -25.90 10.38
C LYS A 520 17.39 -25.36 11.18
N ALA A 521 16.77 -26.23 11.97
CA ALA A 521 15.73 -25.83 12.89
C ALA A 521 16.36 -25.12 14.11
N THR A 522 15.75 -24.03 14.58
CA THR A 522 16.34 -23.12 15.59
C THR A 522 15.26 -22.48 16.46
N ALA A 523 15.62 -21.95 17.63
CA ALA A 523 14.66 -21.28 18.51
C ALA A 523 13.94 -20.10 17.84
N GLY A 524 12.62 -20.14 17.85
CA GLY A 524 11.74 -19.20 17.16
C GLY A 524 11.36 -19.71 15.77
N TYR A 525 11.22 -18.80 14.80
CA TYR A 525 10.91 -19.20 13.43
C TYR A 525 12.15 -19.71 12.69
N ASP A 526 12.00 -20.79 11.92
CA ASP A 526 13.00 -21.26 10.97
C ASP A 526 12.40 -21.74 9.63
N MET A 527 13.28 -21.93 8.64
CA MET A 527 12.91 -22.38 7.29
C MET A 527 12.82 -23.92 7.15
N VAL A 528 12.65 -24.65 8.26
CA VAL A 528 12.42 -26.10 8.30
C VAL A 528 11.01 -26.40 8.82
N THR A 529 10.56 -25.66 9.84
CA THR A 529 9.34 -25.93 10.61
C THR A 529 8.42 -24.72 10.79
N GLY A 530 8.84 -23.54 10.30
CA GLY A 530 8.07 -22.30 10.39
C GLY A 530 7.99 -21.81 11.84
N LEU A 531 6.79 -21.53 12.32
CA LEU A 531 6.51 -21.23 13.73
C LEU A 531 6.53 -22.49 14.64
N GLY A 532 6.77 -23.68 14.07
CA GLY A 532 6.76 -24.97 14.76
C GLY A 532 5.42 -25.72 14.64
N SER A 533 5.28 -26.79 15.44
CA SER A 533 4.02 -27.55 15.58
C SER A 533 3.08 -26.88 16.59
N VAL A 534 1.89 -27.45 16.86
CA VAL A 534 0.84 -26.72 17.60
C VAL A 534 0.10 -27.52 18.67
N ASP A 535 -0.23 -26.86 19.78
CA ASP A 535 -1.27 -27.28 20.70
C ASP A 535 -2.62 -26.78 20.16
N ALA A 536 -3.34 -27.64 19.43
CA ALA A 536 -4.53 -27.26 18.69
C ALA A 536 -5.60 -26.60 19.57
N TRP A 537 -5.79 -27.07 20.82
CA TRP A 537 -6.75 -26.43 21.72
C TRP A 537 -6.30 -25.06 22.21
N LYS A 538 -5.01 -24.82 22.42
CA LYS A 538 -4.51 -23.47 22.69
C LYS A 538 -4.70 -22.56 21.48
N LEU A 539 -4.45 -23.04 20.25
CA LEU A 539 -4.69 -22.26 19.04
C LEU A 539 -6.18 -21.93 18.86
N VAL A 540 -7.07 -22.92 19.01
CA VAL A 540 -8.53 -22.72 18.96
C VAL A 540 -8.94 -21.65 19.97
N LYS A 541 -8.51 -21.72 21.24
CA LYS A 541 -8.80 -20.68 22.22
C LYS A 541 -8.23 -19.31 21.82
N ALA A 542 -6.96 -19.25 21.41
CA ALA A 542 -6.30 -18.02 21.01
C ALA A 542 -7.03 -17.33 19.85
N LEU A 543 -7.52 -18.09 18.87
CA LEU A 543 -8.20 -17.58 17.66
C LEU A 543 -9.73 -17.49 17.76
N SER A 544 -10.37 -18.15 18.74
CA SER A 544 -11.82 -18.22 18.94
C SER A 544 -12.51 -16.86 19.09
N ASN A 545 -11.85 -15.94 19.78
CA ASN A 545 -12.28 -14.56 20.02
C ASN A 545 -11.22 -13.56 19.55
N PHE A 546 -10.28 -14.01 18.70
CA PHE A 546 -9.27 -13.14 18.13
C PHE A 546 -9.96 -12.15 17.20
N THR A 547 -10.05 -10.92 17.68
CA THR A 547 -9.95 -9.72 16.85
C THR A 547 -8.46 -9.40 16.77
N SER A 548 -7.89 -9.37 15.58
CA SER A 548 -6.51 -8.88 15.44
C SER A 548 -6.47 -7.45 15.96
N GLY A 549 -5.47 -7.13 16.78
CA GLY A 549 -5.25 -5.76 17.21
C GLY A 549 -4.88 -4.96 15.98
N ALA A 550 -5.64 -3.92 15.65
CA ALA A 550 -5.37 -3.12 14.48
C ALA A 550 -3.92 -2.58 14.51
N VAL A 551 -3.29 -2.51 13.34
CA VAL A 551 -2.18 -1.58 13.12
C VAL A 551 -2.65 -0.17 13.45
N PRO A 552 -1.74 0.76 13.78
CA PRO A 552 -2.16 2.08 14.20
C PRO A 552 -2.90 2.82 13.10
N ALA A 553 -3.89 3.62 13.50
CA ALA A 553 -4.62 4.47 12.56
C ALA A 553 -3.66 5.40 11.79
N SER A 554 -4.04 5.76 10.56
CA SER A 554 -3.23 6.67 9.74
C SER A 554 -3.01 8.01 10.46
N VAL A 555 -1.76 8.48 10.41
CA VAL A 555 -1.31 9.69 11.10
C VAL A 555 -2.07 10.91 10.60
N LYS A 556 -2.58 11.71 11.53
CA LYS A 556 -3.32 12.95 11.27
C LYS A 556 -2.48 14.18 11.60
N ASP A 557 -2.89 15.31 11.04
CA ASP A 557 -2.34 16.64 11.36
C ASP A 557 -0.83 16.75 11.11
N LEU A 558 -0.33 16.03 10.10
CA LEU A 558 1.08 16.07 9.70
C LEU A 558 1.44 17.45 9.15
N GLY A 559 2.22 18.20 9.91
CA GLY A 559 2.78 19.51 9.57
C GLY A 559 4.28 19.46 9.31
N VAL A 560 4.79 20.46 8.61
CA VAL A 560 6.23 20.68 8.38
C VAL A 560 6.57 22.14 8.63
N ASN A 561 7.60 22.37 9.45
CA ASN A 561 8.22 23.68 9.66
C ASN A 561 9.62 23.68 9.03
N SER A 562 10.09 24.86 8.59
CA SER A 562 11.46 25.03 8.09
C SER A 562 12.27 25.89 9.07
N PRO A 563 13.01 25.30 10.02
CA PRO A 563 13.84 26.06 10.96
C PRO A 563 15.09 26.65 10.28
N SER A 564 15.60 26.05 9.22
CA SER A 564 16.84 26.48 8.56
C SER A 564 16.87 26.16 7.05
N ALA A 565 17.99 26.47 6.40
CA ALA A 565 18.22 26.17 4.99
C ALA A 565 18.54 24.69 4.69
N ASN A 566 18.83 23.86 5.69
CA ASN A 566 19.21 22.44 5.50
C ASN A 566 18.42 21.46 6.40
N GLU A 567 17.30 21.91 6.95
CA GLU A 567 16.49 21.15 7.91
C GLU A 567 14.99 21.39 7.69
N LEU A 568 14.19 20.35 7.88
CA LEU A 568 12.73 20.42 7.97
C LEU A 568 12.24 19.62 9.19
N ASP A 569 11.50 20.29 10.06
CA ASP A 569 10.90 19.70 11.26
C ASP A 569 9.48 19.23 10.97
N LEU A 570 9.22 17.95 11.17
CA LEU A 570 7.90 17.34 11.04
C LEU A 570 7.28 17.11 12.41
N THR A 571 5.99 17.39 12.52
CA THR A 571 5.16 17.11 13.71
C THR A 571 3.79 16.57 13.29
N TRP A 572 3.17 15.75 14.14
CA TRP A 572 1.86 15.18 13.86
C TRP A 572 1.11 14.81 15.15
N SER A 573 -0.18 14.48 15.02
CA SER A 573 -0.98 13.95 16.13
C SER A 573 -0.53 12.55 16.49
N ALA A 574 -0.20 12.33 17.77
CA ALA A 574 0.22 11.02 18.28
C ALA A 574 -0.93 10.00 18.18
N VAL A 575 -0.62 8.80 17.72
CA VAL A 575 -1.55 7.68 17.57
C VAL A 575 -1.42 6.77 18.81
N SER A 576 -2.53 6.52 19.50
CA SER A 576 -2.57 5.91 20.84
C SER A 576 -1.93 4.53 20.94
N GLU A 577 -2.11 3.72 19.92
CA GLU A 577 -1.70 2.33 19.81
C GLU A 577 -0.33 2.17 19.14
N ALA A 578 0.35 3.27 18.75
CA ALA A 578 1.63 3.25 18.07
C ALA A 578 2.82 3.17 19.03
N THR A 579 3.75 2.26 18.76
CA THR A 579 5.05 2.16 19.44
C THR A 579 6.15 2.97 18.74
N SER A 580 5.99 3.24 17.44
CA SER A 580 6.90 4.06 16.64
C SER A 580 6.21 4.60 15.37
N TYR A 581 6.95 5.38 14.58
CA TYR A 581 6.54 5.97 13.31
C TYR A 581 7.63 5.83 12.27
N LYS A 582 7.27 5.73 10.99
CA LYS A 582 8.19 5.80 9.85
C LYS A 582 7.93 7.07 9.04
N VAL A 583 8.99 7.75 8.64
CA VAL A 583 8.94 9.02 7.90
C VAL A 583 9.49 8.80 6.50
N TYR A 584 8.68 9.13 5.51
CA TYR A 584 8.98 8.94 4.09
C TYR A 584 9.06 10.29 3.37
N ARG A 585 10.00 10.43 2.43
CA ARG A 585 10.25 11.66 1.66
C ARG A 585 10.22 11.40 0.15
N SER A 586 9.75 12.37 -0.62
CA SER A 586 9.91 12.44 -2.08
C SER A 586 10.25 13.86 -2.54
N SER A 587 10.82 14.00 -3.73
CA SER A 587 10.96 15.29 -4.43
C SER A 587 9.72 15.67 -5.23
N SER A 588 8.71 14.79 -5.32
CA SER A 588 7.45 15.03 -6.03
C SER A 588 6.25 14.59 -5.20
N ALA A 589 5.14 15.34 -5.27
CA ALA A 589 3.90 15.03 -4.55
C ALA A 589 3.36 13.63 -4.87
N THR A 590 3.49 13.21 -6.13
CA THR A 590 3.04 11.92 -6.69
C THR A 590 4.20 11.02 -7.08
N GLY A 591 5.43 11.33 -6.63
CA GLY A 591 6.62 10.52 -6.91
C GLY A 591 6.76 9.32 -5.98
N ASN A 592 7.82 8.55 -6.18
CA ASN A 592 8.20 7.49 -5.24
C ASN A 592 8.68 8.12 -3.93
N TYR A 593 8.17 7.63 -2.80
CA TYR A 593 8.55 8.05 -1.46
C TYR A 593 9.54 7.05 -0.86
N THR A 594 10.70 7.51 -0.40
CA THR A 594 11.71 6.68 0.25
C THR A 594 11.70 6.89 1.75
N LEU A 595 11.96 5.83 2.53
CA LEU A 595 12.11 5.93 3.98
C LEU A 595 13.36 6.76 4.31
N VAL A 596 13.20 7.84 5.08
CA VAL A 596 14.32 8.70 5.53
C VAL A 596 14.65 8.50 7.00
N GLY A 597 13.70 8.02 7.81
CA GLY A 597 13.97 7.66 9.19
C GLY A 597 12.76 7.12 9.94
N THR A 598 12.98 6.86 11.23
CA THR A 598 11.95 6.42 12.17
C THR A 598 11.97 7.31 13.41
N SER A 599 10.86 7.33 14.15
CA SER A 599 10.75 8.06 15.42
C SER A 599 9.87 7.31 16.41
N THR A 600 10.19 7.38 17.70
CA THR A 600 9.31 6.92 18.79
C THR A 600 8.42 8.04 19.34
N ARG A 601 8.53 9.25 18.78
CA ARG A 601 7.76 10.44 19.15
C ARG A 601 6.95 10.92 17.93
N ALA A 602 5.92 11.71 18.16
CA ALA A 602 5.10 12.31 17.10
C ALA A 602 5.78 13.51 16.41
N SER A 603 7.07 13.37 16.14
CA SER A 603 7.95 14.40 15.58
C SER A 603 9.22 13.78 14.97
N TYR A 604 9.77 14.40 13.92
CA TYR A 604 11.05 14.00 13.30
C TYR A 604 11.70 15.19 12.59
N SER A 605 13.01 15.37 12.73
CA SER A 605 13.78 16.42 12.05
C SER A 605 14.60 15.80 10.91
N ASP A 606 14.36 16.24 9.69
CA ASP A 606 15.07 15.77 8.50
C ASP A 606 16.21 16.73 8.15
N LEU A 607 17.45 16.24 8.23
CA LEU A 607 18.68 17.03 8.21
C LEU A 607 19.45 16.88 6.89
N ASN A 608 20.42 17.77 6.67
CA ASN A 608 21.31 17.79 5.48
C ASN A 608 20.56 17.97 4.15
N LEU A 609 19.43 18.68 4.20
CA LEU A 609 18.63 19.01 3.03
C LEU A 609 19.31 20.09 2.18
N THR A 610 18.93 20.18 0.90
CA THR A 610 19.40 21.24 0.01
C THR A 610 18.58 22.51 0.26
N ALA A 611 19.22 23.68 0.26
CA ALA A 611 18.55 24.97 0.46
C ALA A 611 17.54 25.30 -0.65
N SER A 612 16.50 26.08 -0.33
CA SER A 612 15.45 26.50 -1.28
C SER A 612 14.79 25.35 -2.06
N THR A 613 14.76 24.15 -1.50
CA THR A 613 14.30 22.92 -2.17
C THR A 613 12.98 22.45 -1.58
N THR A 614 12.06 22.05 -2.46
CA THR A 614 10.77 21.46 -2.06
C THR A 614 10.91 19.96 -1.83
N TYR A 615 10.39 19.49 -0.70
CA TYR A 615 10.26 18.08 -0.36
C TYR A 615 8.81 17.77 0.02
N TYR A 616 8.38 16.54 -0.21
CA TYR A 616 7.07 16.03 0.17
C TYR A 616 7.23 14.89 1.15
N TYR A 617 6.40 14.85 2.20
CA TYR A 617 6.51 13.86 3.25
C TYR A 617 5.21 13.13 3.51
N LYS A 618 5.34 11.86 3.92
CA LYS A 618 4.27 11.05 4.49
C LYS A 618 4.79 10.36 5.75
N VAL A 619 3.90 10.14 6.71
CA VAL A 619 4.24 9.42 7.95
C VAL A 619 3.24 8.29 8.16
N SER A 620 3.73 7.13 8.57
CA SER A 620 2.92 6.00 9.07
C SER A 620 3.23 5.76 10.54
N ALA A 621 2.24 5.25 11.26
CA ALA A 621 2.38 4.81 12.64
C ALA A 621 2.52 3.28 12.68
N VAL A 622 3.30 2.76 13.63
CA VAL A 622 3.71 1.35 13.70
C VAL A 622 3.50 0.82 15.11
N ASN A 623 2.96 -0.39 15.24
CA ASN A 623 2.91 -1.14 16.50
C ASN A 623 3.34 -2.60 16.29
N ILE A 624 3.16 -3.43 17.32
CA ILE A 624 3.54 -4.86 17.27
C ILE A 624 2.78 -5.66 16.19
N ASN A 625 1.60 -5.19 15.78
CA ASN A 625 0.78 -5.80 14.73
C ASN A 625 1.17 -5.31 13.32
N GLY A 626 2.03 -4.29 13.21
CA GLY A 626 2.57 -3.79 11.95
C GLY A 626 2.45 -2.29 11.73
N GLU A 627 2.63 -1.91 10.47
CA GLU A 627 2.60 -0.52 10.00
C GLU A 627 1.22 -0.15 9.45
N GLY A 628 0.67 0.96 9.95
CA GLY A 628 -0.56 1.58 9.49
C GLY A 628 -0.41 2.33 8.16
N SER A 629 -1.54 2.66 7.53
CA SER A 629 -1.55 3.41 6.27
C SER A 629 -0.82 4.75 6.41
N GLN A 630 0.08 5.06 5.46
CA GLN A 630 0.72 6.37 5.36
C GLN A 630 -0.30 7.49 5.32
N SER A 631 0.03 8.62 5.93
CA SER A 631 -0.74 9.87 5.88
C SER A 631 -0.90 10.40 4.45
N SER A 632 -1.81 11.37 4.29
CA SER A 632 -1.75 12.29 3.15
C SER A 632 -0.38 12.97 3.09
N ALA A 633 0.05 13.32 1.87
CA ALA A 633 1.34 13.99 1.67
C ALA A 633 1.29 15.46 2.10
N VAL A 634 2.29 15.91 2.84
CA VAL A 634 2.51 17.32 3.19
C VAL A 634 3.72 17.86 2.42
N LYS A 635 3.71 19.16 2.08
CA LYS A 635 4.80 19.85 1.41
C LYS A 635 5.64 20.63 2.43
N GLY A 636 6.96 20.40 2.43
CA GLY A 636 7.95 21.25 3.08
C GLY A 636 8.83 21.96 2.06
N VAL A 637 9.36 23.14 2.40
CA VAL A 637 10.33 23.87 1.58
C VAL A 637 11.41 24.41 2.52
N THR A 638 12.67 24.05 2.29
CA THR A 638 13.79 24.55 3.08
C THR A 638 14.00 26.05 2.86
N ALA A 639 14.52 26.74 3.88
CA ALA A 639 14.74 28.18 3.84
C ALA A 639 15.70 28.61 2.71
N THR A 640 15.57 29.85 2.27
CA THR A 640 16.51 30.48 1.35
C THR A 640 17.66 31.09 2.17
N GLN A 641 18.85 30.51 2.04
CA GLN A 641 20.03 30.90 2.79
C GLN A 641 20.57 32.27 2.37
N VAL A 642 21.01 33.08 3.34
CA VAL A 642 21.83 34.27 3.11
C VAL A 642 23.20 33.91 2.50
N THR A 643 23.47 34.40 1.29
CA THR A 643 24.77 34.25 0.61
C THR A 643 25.68 35.46 0.77
N GLY A 644 25.13 36.65 1.01
CA GLY A 644 25.91 37.88 1.22
C GLY A 644 25.09 39.05 1.76
N VAL A 645 25.81 40.11 2.17
CA VAL A 645 25.24 41.43 2.51
C VAL A 645 26.11 42.51 1.88
N ALA A 646 25.50 43.63 1.48
CA ALA A 646 26.19 44.80 0.94
C ALA A 646 25.59 46.09 1.52
N LEU A 647 26.40 47.14 1.64
CA LEU A 647 25.95 48.49 2.01
C LEU A 647 25.77 49.35 0.75
N ASN A 648 24.83 50.29 0.80
CA ASN A 648 24.65 51.32 -0.23
C ASN A 648 25.87 52.23 -0.43
N LYS A 649 26.78 52.28 0.55
CA LYS A 649 28.02 53.06 0.53
C LYS A 649 29.17 52.28 1.16
N ILE A 650 30.37 52.47 0.63
CA ILE A 650 31.64 52.00 1.22
C ILE A 650 32.40 53.11 1.95
N SER A 651 32.04 54.38 1.70
CA SER A 651 32.49 55.52 2.50
C SER A 651 31.50 56.69 2.44
N THR A 652 31.53 57.56 3.44
CA THR A 652 30.80 58.84 3.44
C THR A 652 31.51 59.89 4.32
N LEU A 653 31.15 61.16 4.14
CA LEU A 653 31.66 62.32 4.89
C LEU A 653 30.48 63.08 5.50
N ILE A 654 30.47 63.23 6.82
CA ILE A 654 29.44 63.97 7.56
C ILE A 654 30.10 65.05 8.44
N ASN A 655 29.38 66.10 8.81
CA ASN A 655 29.88 67.05 9.81
C ASN A 655 29.58 66.57 11.23
N ILE A 656 30.24 67.13 12.24
CA ILE A 656 29.84 66.96 13.65
C ILE A 656 28.37 67.40 13.82
N GLY A 657 27.55 66.53 14.43
CA GLY A 657 26.09 66.68 14.54
C GLY A 657 25.30 66.27 13.29
N GLY A 658 25.98 65.91 12.20
CA GLY A 658 25.36 65.38 10.99
C GLY A 658 24.90 63.93 11.18
N CYS A 659 23.81 63.58 10.49
CA CYS A 659 23.22 62.24 10.51
C CYS A 659 22.99 61.74 9.06
N GLU A 660 23.19 60.44 8.84
CA GLU A 660 22.99 59.78 7.55
C GLU A 660 22.50 58.34 7.75
N ALA A 661 21.78 57.75 6.79
CA ALA A 661 21.36 56.35 6.85
C ALA A 661 22.18 55.46 5.88
N LEU A 662 22.84 54.45 6.44
CA LEU A 662 23.42 53.34 5.67
C LEU A 662 22.35 52.27 5.45
N VAL A 663 22.19 51.83 4.21
CA VAL A 663 21.18 50.84 3.82
C VAL A 663 21.87 49.53 3.48
N ALA A 664 21.58 48.49 4.26
CA ALA A 664 22.06 47.13 4.01
C ALA A 664 21.10 46.37 3.08
N THR A 665 21.67 45.67 2.09
CA THR A 665 20.95 44.80 1.16
C THR A 665 21.47 43.37 1.31
N ILE A 666 20.55 42.43 1.59
CA ILE A 666 20.86 41.01 1.74
C ILE A 666 20.68 40.29 0.40
N SER A 667 21.61 39.40 0.09
CA SER A 667 21.60 38.53 -1.08
C SER A 667 21.39 37.07 -0.67
N PRO A 668 20.50 36.31 -1.34
CA PRO A 668 19.50 36.80 -2.29
C PRO A 668 18.40 37.62 -1.57
N THR A 669 17.68 38.48 -2.29
CA THR A 669 16.69 39.39 -1.70
C THR A 669 15.46 38.68 -1.10
N ASN A 670 15.26 37.40 -1.41
CA ASN A 670 14.25 36.51 -0.83
C ASN A 670 14.81 35.56 0.25
N ALA A 671 16.02 35.81 0.78
CA ALA A 671 16.54 35.08 1.94
C ALA A 671 15.55 35.10 3.10
N THR A 672 15.42 33.98 3.82
CA THR A 672 14.36 33.78 4.82
C THR A 672 14.69 34.49 6.14
N ASN A 673 15.92 34.39 6.62
CA ASN A 673 16.41 35.25 7.70
C ASN A 673 17.00 36.55 7.11
N LYS A 674 16.57 37.70 7.64
CA LYS A 674 17.03 39.03 7.24
C LYS A 674 17.52 39.88 8.41
N ASN A 675 17.77 39.28 9.56
CA ASN A 675 18.25 39.97 10.75
C ASN A 675 19.69 40.45 10.56
N LEU A 676 19.95 41.67 11.02
CA LEU A 676 21.22 42.38 10.87
C LEU A 676 21.65 42.97 12.21
N THR A 677 22.94 42.87 12.50
CA THR A 677 23.60 43.53 13.63
C THR A 677 24.54 44.59 13.09
N TRP A 678 24.48 45.80 13.65
CA TRP A 678 25.32 46.94 13.30
C TRP A 678 26.32 47.25 14.41
N ASP A 679 27.54 47.63 14.04
CA ASP A 679 28.62 47.98 14.96
C ASP A 679 29.46 49.16 14.43
N SER A 680 30.11 49.90 15.33
CA SER A 680 31.03 51.00 14.99
C SER A 680 32.39 50.76 15.66
N SER A 681 33.47 50.80 14.88
CA SER A 681 34.83 50.60 15.39
C SER A 681 35.28 51.67 16.41
N ASP A 682 34.67 52.86 16.35
CA ASP A 682 34.82 53.93 17.35
C ASP A 682 33.50 54.69 17.54
N PRO A 683 32.66 54.27 18.51
CA PRO A 683 31.40 54.94 18.84
C PRO A 683 31.56 56.37 19.37
N ALA A 684 32.76 56.81 19.77
CA ALA A 684 33.02 58.18 20.20
C ALA A 684 33.27 59.14 19.02
N ILE A 685 33.53 58.61 17.82
CA ILE A 685 33.60 59.37 16.56
C ILE A 685 32.26 59.30 15.82
N VAL A 686 31.72 58.08 15.64
CA VAL A 686 30.44 57.85 14.94
C VAL A 686 29.64 56.77 15.65
N THR A 687 28.41 57.06 16.07
CA THR A 687 27.46 56.03 16.52
C THR A 687 26.67 55.46 15.34
N VAL A 688 26.17 54.23 15.49
CA VAL A 688 25.20 53.59 14.58
C VAL A 688 24.08 52.97 15.41
N ASP A 689 22.83 53.06 14.93
CA ASP A 689 21.68 52.39 15.55
C ASP A 689 21.31 51.07 14.83
N SER A 690 20.29 50.37 15.35
CA SER A 690 19.82 49.10 14.78
C SER A 690 19.20 49.20 13.38
N SER A 691 18.93 50.42 12.89
CA SER A 691 18.42 50.68 11.54
C SER A 691 19.53 51.03 10.53
N GLY A 692 20.78 51.18 10.98
CA GLY A 692 21.89 51.66 10.16
C GLY A 692 22.00 53.18 10.07
N SER A 693 21.28 53.93 10.93
CA SER A 693 21.40 55.38 11.01
C SER A 693 22.65 55.76 11.80
N ILE A 694 23.49 56.62 11.22
CA ILE A 694 24.79 57.04 11.78
C ILE A 694 24.77 58.50 12.19
N ILE A 695 25.46 58.85 13.29
CA ILE A 695 25.61 60.24 13.77
C ILE A 695 27.08 60.53 14.05
N GLY A 696 27.60 61.61 13.47
CA GLY A 696 28.97 62.09 13.69
C GLY A 696 29.08 62.89 14.99
N LEU A 697 29.83 62.39 15.97
CA LEU A 697 29.97 63.03 17.29
C LEU A 697 31.26 63.85 17.43
N LYS A 698 32.34 63.42 16.78
CA LYS A 698 33.67 64.03 16.89
C LYS A 698 34.41 63.90 15.57
N ALA A 699 35.21 64.90 15.21
CA ALA A 699 36.04 64.84 14.01
C ALA A 699 37.04 63.66 14.06
N GLY A 700 37.10 62.87 12.99
CA GLY A 700 37.86 61.62 12.93
C GLY A 700 37.32 60.64 11.89
N LYS A 701 37.77 59.39 11.93
CA LYS A 701 37.29 58.29 11.08
C LYS A 701 36.86 57.09 11.90
N SER A 702 35.72 56.49 11.57
CA SER A 702 35.24 55.21 12.12
C SER A 702 34.75 54.31 10.99
N ILE A 703 34.79 53.00 11.18
CA ILE A 703 34.24 52.00 10.27
C ILE A 703 32.96 51.47 10.89
N ILE A 704 31.86 51.59 10.14
CA ILE A 704 30.58 50.95 10.47
C ILE A 704 30.54 49.59 9.79
N THR A 705 30.21 48.55 10.56
CA THR A 705 30.09 47.17 10.08
C THR A 705 28.65 46.70 10.24
N VAL A 706 28.10 46.06 9.20
CA VAL A 706 26.85 45.30 9.29
C VAL A 706 27.16 43.81 9.16
N THR A 707 26.53 42.99 9.99
CA THR A 707 26.66 41.52 10.01
C THR A 707 25.29 40.86 9.91
N THR A 708 25.16 39.83 9.08
CA THR A 708 23.96 38.98 9.00
C THR A 708 23.97 37.91 10.09
N GLU A 709 22.80 37.66 10.69
CA GLU A 709 22.65 36.61 11.71
C GLU A 709 22.89 35.21 11.12
N GLU A 710 22.25 34.91 9.98
CA GLU A 710 22.47 33.65 9.26
C GLU A 710 23.77 33.73 8.44
N GLY A 711 24.70 32.81 8.70
CA GLY A 711 25.91 32.62 7.88
C GLY A 711 27.00 33.69 8.02
N SER A 712 26.85 34.62 8.98
CA SER A 712 27.85 35.61 9.42
C SER A 712 28.49 36.44 8.29
N LYS A 713 27.74 36.79 7.25
CA LYS A 713 28.23 37.65 6.15
C LYS A 713 28.31 39.10 6.63
N THR A 714 29.36 39.82 6.23
CA THR A 714 29.62 41.20 6.67
C THR A 714 29.78 42.16 5.49
N ALA A 715 29.49 43.44 5.73
CA ALA A 715 29.83 44.57 4.85
C ALA A 715 30.19 45.81 5.70
N THR A 716 31.03 46.70 5.17
CA THR A 716 31.59 47.83 5.92
C THR A 716 31.53 49.16 5.15
N CYS A 717 31.44 50.26 5.90
CA CYS A 717 31.47 51.63 5.38
C CYS A 717 32.39 52.50 6.25
N THR A 718 33.33 53.22 5.63
CA THR A 718 34.22 54.15 6.32
C THR A 718 33.59 55.54 6.41
N VAL A 719 33.30 56.02 7.61
CA VAL A 719 32.72 57.33 7.86
C VAL A 719 33.80 58.29 8.34
N GLU A 720 33.94 59.42 7.66
CA GLU A 720 34.77 60.55 8.07
C GLU A 720 33.88 61.68 8.63
N VAL A 721 34.33 62.32 9.71
CA VAL A 721 33.59 63.40 10.39
C VAL A 721 34.40 64.69 10.36
N SER A 722 33.81 65.79 9.86
CA SER A 722 34.44 67.11 9.74
C SER A 722 33.91 68.15 10.74
N ALA A 723 34.76 69.11 11.13
CA ALA A 723 34.42 70.18 12.06
C ALA A 723 33.81 71.41 11.35
N ASN A 724 32.72 71.95 11.88
CA ASN A 724 32.02 73.11 11.32
C ASN A 724 32.67 74.44 11.75
N THR A 725 32.97 75.33 10.79
CA THR A 725 33.37 76.72 11.06
C THR A 725 32.65 77.72 10.13
N ASN A 726 31.48 78.23 10.54
CA ASN A 726 30.87 79.52 10.15
C ASN A 726 29.50 79.72 10.87
N ALA A 727 29.07 80.97 11.12
CA ALA A 727 27.97 81.36 12.04
C ALA A 727 27.36 82.73 11.61
N LEU A 728 26.19 83.24 12.05
CA LEU A 728 25.06 82.79 12.92
C LEU A 728 23.81 83.67 12.57
N PRO A 729 22.57 83.37 13.05
CA PRO A 729 21.98 84.27 14.07
C PRO A 729 20.97 83.63 15.06
N ALA A 730 20.55 84.43 16.04
CA ALA A 730 19.92 84.00 17.29
C ALA A 730 18.38 84.09 17.38
N GLN A 731 17.88 83.53 18.50
CA GLN A 731 16.50 83.46 19.00
C GLN A 731 15.75 84.83 19.01
N GLN A 732 14.50 84.84 18.54
CA GLN A 732 13.54 85.95 18.73
C GLN A 732 12.28 85.45 19.46
N ASN A 733 11.85 86.20 20.47
CA ASN A 733 10.61 85.96 21.23
C ASN A 733 9.41 86.65 20.54
N ILE A 734 8.23 86.04 20.59
CA ILE A 734 6.99 86.57 20.00
C ILE A 734 5.91 86.76 21.08
N SER A 735 5.22 87.91 21.05
CA SER A 735 4.14 88.27 22.00
C SER A 735 2.79 87.65 21.63
N LEU A 736 1.95 87.41 22.64
CA LEU A 736 0.69 86.63 22.62
C LEU A 736 -0.53 87.34 21.98
N ASP A 737 -0.31 88.30 21.08
CA ASP A 737 -1.33 89.22 20.57
C ASP A 737 -1.69 88.98 19.09
N LYS A 738 -1.12 87.94 18.45
CA LYS A 738 -1.06 87.84 16.98
C LYS A 738 -1.62 86.54 16.41
N GLU A 739 -2.16 86.69 15.21
CA GLU A 739 -2.67 85.61 14.36
C GLU A 739 -1.58 84.58 14.06
N TRP A 740 -1.92 83.29 14.12
CA TRP A 740 -1.00 82.23 13.69
C TRP A 740 -1.13 82.05 12.18
N ARG A 741 0.00 82.09 11.46
CA ARG A 741 0.04 81.98 9.99
C ARG A 741 0.78 80.74 9.56
N ILE A 742 0.17 79.99 8.64
CA ILE A 742 0.77 78.80 8.02
C ILE A 742 0.83 79.04 6.52
N THR A 743 2.03 78.96 5.95
CA THR A 743 2.25 79.06 4.50
C THR A 743 2.38 77.66 3.91
N PHE A 744 1.48 77.31 2.99
CA PHE A 744 1.58 76.10 2.19
C PHE A 744 2.30 76.36 0.87
N ASN A 745 3.02 75.36 0.36
CA ASN A 745 3.76 75.51 -0.90
C ASN A 745 2.83 75.57 -2.14
N GLN A 746 1.57 75.14 -1.99
CA GLN A 746 0.52 75.14 -3.02
C GLN A 746 -0.73 75.88 -2.50
N ALA A 747 -1.66 76.23 -3.39
CA ALA A 747 -2.90 76.91 -3.01
C ALA A 747 -3.91 75.91 -2.42
N VAL A 748 -4.75 76.36 -1.48
CA VAL A 748 -5.69 75.51 -0.72
C VAL A 748 -7.06 76.20 -0.64
N ASP A 749 -8.16 75.44 -0.68
CA ASP A 749 -9.52 75.97 -0.51
C ASP A 749 -10.00 75.92 0.95
N GLU A 750 -10.98 76.78 1.27
CA GLU A 750 -11.42 77.04 2.63
C GLU A 750 -12.23 75.87 3.24
N THR A 751 -12.97 75.14 2.40
CA THR A 751 -13.71 73.94 2.77
C THR A 751 -12.82 72.76 3.16
N THR A 752 -11.66 72.61 2.51
CA THR A 752 -10.70 71.54 2.81
C THR A 752 -9.98 71.77 4.15
N LEU A 753 -9.98 72.99 4.69
CA LEU A 753 -9.22 73.36 5.88
C LEU A 753 -9.95 73.11 7.21
N GLN A 754 -11.29 73.20 7.25
CA GLN A 754 -12.05 73.16 8.52
C GLN A 754 -11.97 71.80 9.26
N ASP A 755 -11.94 70.68 8.54
CA ASP A 755 -11.85 69.34 9.14
C ASP A 755 -10.41 68.85 9.36
N ASN A 756 -9.42 69.52 8.75
CA ASN A 756 -8.04 69.02 8.66
C ASN A 756 -7.01 69.81 9.49
N ILE A 757 -7.36 70.97 10.04
CA ILE A 757 -6.55 71.69 11.03
C ILE A 757 -7.21 71.52 12.40
N LEU A 758 -6.50 70.88 13.33
CA LEU A 758 -6.98 70.60 14.68
C LEU A 758 -5.97 71.13 15.69
N MET A 759 -6.43 71.95 16.64
CA MET A 759 -5.60 72.42 17.73
C MET A 759 -6.02 71.76 19.04
N TRP A 760 -5.03 71.38 19.85
CA TRP A 760 -5.22 70.67 21.10
C TRP A 760 -4.52 71.41 22.23
N ARG A 761 -5.19 71.63 23.35
CA ARG A 761 -4.52 72.00 24.61
C ARG A 761 -4.14 70.71 25.32
N ILE A 762 -2.92 70.62 25.83
CA ILE A 762 -2.50 69.52 26.69
C ILE A 762 -2.83 69.91 28.13
N ASP A 763 -3.67 69.11 28.78
CA ASP A 763 -3.92 69.25 30.22
C ASP A 763 -2.68 68.80 31.00
N THR A 764 -2.07 69.71 31.77
CA THR A 764 -0.75 69.46 32.38
C THR A 764 -0.78 68.45 33.54
N ALA A 765 -1.94 68.24 34.17
CA ALA A 765 -2.10 67.28 35.26
C ALA A 765 -2.33 65.84 34.75
N THR A 766 -3.05 65.68 33.65
CA THR A 766 -3.44 64.37 33.09
C THR A 766 -2.69 63.97 31.82
N GLN A 767 -1.95 64.90 31.21
CA GLN A 767 -1.29 64.76 29.89
C GLN A 767 -2.25 64.41 28.73
N THR A 768 -3.55 64.68 28.89
CA THR A 768 -4.56 64.41 27.87
C THR A 768 -4.75 65.61 26.92
N LYS A 769 -5.05 65.31 25.65
CA LYS A 769 -5.31 66.32 24.60
C LYS A 769 -6.79 66.70 24.60
N ILE A 770 -7.08 67.98 24.83
CA ILE A 770 -8.42 68.57 24.79
C ILE A 770 -8.53 69.41 23.51
N LYS A 771 -9.52 69.14 22.65
CA LYS A 771 -9.72 69.90 21.40
C LYS A 771 -10.06 71.35 21.72
N VAL A 772 -9.44 72.28 20.99
CA VAL A 772 -9.76 73.71 21.03
C VAL A 772 -10.38 74.08 19.68
N ASP A 773 -11.57 74.68 19.72
CA ASP A 773 -12.22 75.15 18.51
C ASP A 773 -11.50 76.38 17.95
N ILE A 774 -11.29 76.38 16.63
CA ILE A 774 -10.57 77.40 15.88
C ILE A 774 -11.32 77.71 14.58
N THR A 775 -11.18 78.94 14.08
CA THR A 775 -11.69 79.30 12.74
C THR A 775 -10.51 79.61 11.80
N PRO A 776 -10.20 78.75 10.82
CA PRO A 776 -9.23 79.08 9.77
C PRO A 776 -9.87 80.07 8.78
N VAL A 777 -9.07 81.04 8.32
CA VAL A 777 -9.44 82.02 7.29
C VAL A 777 -8.28 82.10 6.29
N ILE A 778 -8.57 82.10 4.99
CA ILE A 778 -7.51 82.28 3.97
C ILE A 778 -7.11 83.76 3.90
N ASP A 779 -5.81 84.05 3.79
CA ASP A 779 -5.35 85.42 3.56
C ASP A 779 -5.81 85.89 2.16
N PRO A 780 -6.65 86.94 2.05
CA PRO A 780 -7.17 87.38 0.75
C PRO A 780 -6.08 87.93 -0.19
N THR A 781 -4.86 88.17 0.31
CA THR A 781 -3.69 88.57 -0.50
C THR A 781 -2.84 87.38 -0.96
N SER A 782 -3.07 86.16 -0.43
CA SER A 782 -2.33 84.96 -0.81
C SER A 782 -3.14 83.68 -0.53
N SER A 783 -3.62 83.02 -1.60
CA SER A 783 -4.34 81.73 -1.56
C SER A 783 -3.51 80.53 -1.06
N LYS A 784 -2.31 80.79 -0.54
CA LYS A 784 -1.37 79.82 0.06
C LYS A 784 -1.16 80.02 1.56
N ILE A 785 -1.66 81.11 2.14
CA ILE A 785 -1.45 81.43 3.56
C ILE A 785 -2.79 81.29 4.29
N VAL A 786 -2.80 80.45 5.31
CA VAL A 786 -3.95 80.28 6.21
C VAL A 786 -3.66 80.99 7.51
N ILE A 787 -4.62 81.81 7.93
CA ILE A 787 -4.61 82.57 9.18
C ILE A 787 -5.57 81.87 10.14
N VAL A 788 -5.05 81.31 11.23
CA VAL A 788 -5.89 80.75 12.30
C VAL A 788 -6.26 81.89 13.24
N LYS A 789 -7.56 82.19 13.33
CA LYS A 789 -8.06 83.38 14.03
C LYS A 789 -9.17 83.00 15.02
N HIS A 790 -9.16 83.69 16.15
CA HIS A 790 -10.09 83.56 17.27
C HIS A 790 -10.00 82.24 18.07
N ILE A 791 -9.51 82.36 19.31
CA ILE A 791 -9.58 81.33 20.37
C ILE A 791 -10.30 82.02 21.53
N SER A 792 -11.46 81.50 21.92
CA SER A 792 -12.40 82.21 22.81
C SER A 792 -11.92 82.33 24.27
N SER A 793 -10.96 81.52 24.70
CA SER A 793 -10.26 81.69 25.98
C SER A 793 -8.92 80.97 26.00
N PHE A 794 -7.81 81.71 25.99
CA PHE A 794 -6.50 81.16 26.35
C PHE A 794 -6.37 81.02 27.87
N ILE A 795 -5.81 79.90 28.33
CA ILE A 795 -5.31 79.75 29.70
C ILE A 795 -3.79 79.94 29.69
N ALA A 796 -3.29 80.86 30.51
CA ALA A 796 -1.87 81.15 30.66
C ALA A 796 -1.12 79.96 31.30
N GLY A 797 0.09 79.68 30.82
CA GLY A 797 0.95 78.60 31.33
C GLY A 797 0.60 77.18 30.86
N ALA A 798 -0.38 77.01 29.96
CA ALA A 798 -0.70 75.72 29.35
C ALA A 798 0.03 75.50 28.02
N SER A 799 0.44 74.26 27.72
CA SER A 799 1.00 73.88 26.42
C SER A 799 -0.11 73.60 25.41
N TYR A 800 0.07 74.07 24.17
CA TYR A 800 -0.84 73.82 23.05
C TYR A 800 -0.06 73.15 21.91
N GLU A 801 -0.70 72.23 21.22
CA GLU A 801 -0.18 71.54 20.05
C GLU A 801 -1.11 71.78 18.86
N LEU A 802 -0.55 72.25 17.74
CA LEU A 802 -1.30 72.43 16.50
C LEU A 802 -0.98 71.28 15.55
N SER A 803 -2.00 70.50 15.19
CA SER A 803 -1.89 69.38 14.26
C SER A 803 -2.54 69.75 12.93
N VAL A 804 -1.75 69.72 11.85
CA VAL A 804 -2.23 69.96 10.48
C VAL A 804 -2.18 68.64 9.70
N ASN A 805 -3.34 68.13 9.31
CA ASN A 805 -3.48 66.85 8.62
C ASN A 805 -3.57 67.09 7.09
N VAL A 806 -2.42 67.22 6.42
CA VAL A 806 -2.38 67.48 4.97
C VAL A 806 -2.59 66.17 4.18
N GLY A 807 -3.84 65.77 4.03
CA GLY A 807 -4.22 64.58 3.27
C GLY A 807 -4.06 64.73 1.77
N VAL A 808 -3.02 64.14 1.17
CA VAL A 808 -2.95 63.99 -0.30
C VAL A 808 -3.90 62.86 -0.72
N LYS A 809 -5.03 63.21 -1.35
CA LYS A 809 -5.92 62.24 -2.00
C LYS A 809 -5.35 61.82 -3.35
N ASN A 810 -5.45 60.54 -3.68
CA ASN A 810 -5.25 60.07 -5.05
C ASN A 810 -6.50 60.36 -5.91
N LEU A 811 -6.43 60.05 -7.21
CA LEU A 811 -7.53 60.24 -8.17
C LEU A 811 -8.81 59.41 -7.88
N SER A 812 -8.82 58.54 -6.86
CA SER A 812 -10.00 57.81 -6.38
C SER A 812 -10.50 58.28 -4.99
N GLY A 813 -9.99 59.39 -4.46
CA GLY A 813 -10.58 60.09 -3.30
C GLY A 813 -10.26 59.55 -1.90
N SER A 814 -9.53 58.43 -1.80
CA SER A 814 -9.12 57.79 -0.55
C SER A 814 -7.82 58.40 0.02
N LEU A 815 -7.75 58.54 1.35
CA LEU A 815 -6.63 59.15 2.08
C LEU A 815 -5.46 58.19 2.31
N LEU A 816 -4.22 58.66 2.09
CA LEU A 816 -2.99 57.98 2.47
C LEU A 816 -2.57 58.39 3.89
N SER A 817 -2.43 57.44 4.80
CA SER A 817 -2.07 57.71 6.21
C SER A 817 -0.55 57.84 6.41
N GLY A 818 -0.03 59.07 6.27
CA GLY A 818 1.33 59.43 6.67
C GLY A 818 1.31 60.68 7.55
N SER A 819 1.30 60.50 8.87
CA SER A 819 1.22 61.61 9.83
C SER A 819 2.60 62.20 10.14
N SER A 820 2.93 63.35 9.55
CA SER A 820 4.09 64.16 9.94
C SER A 820 3.71 65.12 11.08
N SER A 821 4.05 64.74 12.32
CA SER A 821 3.88 65.61 13.49
C SER A 821 4.97 66.69 13.54
N LEU A 822 4.60 67.95 13.24
CA LEU A 822 5.45 69.12 13.41
C LEU A 822 5.19 69.76 14.79
N SER A 823 5.94 69.34 15.80
CA SER A 823 5.88 69.92 17.14
C SER A 823 6.65 71.25 17.20
N PHE A 824 5.95 72.37 17.28
CA PHE A 824 6.55 73.70 17.43
C PHE A 824 6.25 74.31 18.81
N ILE A 825 7.33 74.67 19.51
CA ILE A 825 7.45 75.72 20.54
C ILE A 825 6.61 75.54 21.82
N THR A 826 7.31 75.33 22.93
CA THR A 826 6.79 75.59 24.28
C THR A 826 6.62 77.09 24.49
N ALA A 827 5.38 77.55 24.70
CA ALA A 827 5.09 78.94 25.07
C ALA A 827 4.87 79.06 26.59
N THR A 828 5.93 79.38 27.33
CA THR A 828 5.79 79.95 28.69
C THR A 828 5.61 81.45 28.59
N GLN A 829 4.78 82.02 29.47
CA GLN A 829 4.82 83.45 29.79
C GLN A 829 6.00 83.71 30.75
#